data_AF-A0A925T3B8-F1
#
_entry.id   AF-A0A925T3B8-F1
#
_cell.length_a   1.000
_cell.length_b   1.000
_cell.length_c   1.000
_cell.angle_alpha   90.00
_cell.angle_beta   90.00
_cell.angle_gamma   90.00
#
_symmetry.space_group_name_H-M   'P 1'
#
loop_
_entity.id
_entity.type
_entity.pdbx_description
1 polymer ?
#
loop_
_entity_poly.entity_id
_entity_poly.type
_entity_poly.pdbx_seq_one_letter_code
_entity_poly.pdbx_strand_id
1 'polypeptide(L)'
;MRFQPDNKTLAKTYMWITVCVGGAVYLVAAYSVNLRSMDLRFIVLGILTVVFSSRITIEIPQFRSKISVSDTFIFLTLLLYGWKVAVLLAATEALFASFQFARKPVTILFNWACASWSAAVTYGAIYFLVGDPVALNRGPLSAKFIACIAIMALAQYISNSGLVAICGALKAGKPIWETWKTHYLWTSITYFAGASAAALIAKLVGLMGLYALVITIPIVAIVFFTYRTYLKNIEASVAQAEQAERHVEELSHYIAEQDRIREQFSQMEKLSALGELASGVAHDFNNTLAGILGRAQLMLRSNDPEKIERGLNIIIKTAEDGAKTVKRIQDFARQRRDHDFEPVCIDQILLDVSEITRPRWKDRAEASNVQIGLDLQIRSKSKVMGDESELREVLVNMVFNAVDAMPEGGQLTLAAEDAEGVVVISVGDTGSGMPPEVKSRIFDPFFTTKGKAGMGLGLAVSFGIIRRHEGSVEVESEVGVGTRFRISLPKALVSDDAVVQEAKVALPPIEMPSSDISRPRNENQPKILVVDDEDAVRELLRDMLEAEDCRVYLAPGGREALGLFEVHKFDGIFTDVGMPGMSGWELAHAIRERDKKVPIAVITGWGSAVGSDEQKEARVDWVITKPFRAERISELAQEITQQKNAASKRADLSTVAA
;
A
#
# COMPACT_ATOMS: atom_id res chain seq x y z
N MET A 1 10.96 -15.35 -50.35
CA MET A 1 10.38 -16.68 -50.05
C MET A 1 11.52 -17.69 -49.91
N ARG A 2 11.98 -17.98 -48.68
CA ARG A 2 12.89 -19.10 -48.45
C ARG A 2 12.04 -20.38 -48.40
N PHE A 3 12.33 -21.33 -49.30
CA PHE A 3 11.79 -22.69 -49.24
C PHE A 3 12.19 -23.32 -47.90
N GLN A 4 11.31 -23.23 -46.89
CA GLN A 4 11.40 -24.12 -45.74
C GLN A 4 10.79 -25.45 -46.20
N PRO A 5 11.58 -26.55 -46.28
CA PRO A 5 11.02 -27.85 -46.61
C PRO A 5 9.94 -28.22 -45.59
N ASP A 6 8.82 -28.75 -46.07
CA ASP A 6 7.72 -29.23 -45.21
C ASP A 6 8.28 -30.22 -44.18
N ASN A 7 8.14 -29.88 -42.90
CA ASN A 7 8.59 -30.67 -41.75
C ASN A 7 8.12 -32.14 -41.84
N LYS A 8 6.96 -32.40 -42.46
CA LYS A 8 6.46 -33.77 -42.70
C LYS A 8 7.31 -34.54 -43.71
N THR A 9 7.81 -33.86 -44.74
CA THR A 9 8.69 -34.44 -45.77
C THR A 9 10.05 -34.75 -45.16
N LEU A 10 10.63 -33.83 -44.39
CA LEU A 10 11.88 -34.07 -43.66
C LEU A 10 11.77 -35.24 -42.68
N ALA A 11 10.69 -35.32 -41.90
CA ALA A 11 10.45 -36.43 -40.99
C ALA A 11 10.35 -37.77 -41.73
N LYS A 12 9.65 -37.81 -42.87
CA LYS A 12 9.51 -39.02 -43.68
C LYS A 12 10.85 -39.45 -44.29
N THR A 13 11.66 -38.51 -44.78
CA THR A 13 13.01 -38.79 -45.27
C THR A 13 13.91 -39.34 -44.18
N TYR A 14 13.92 -38.72 -43.00
CA TYR A 14 14.67 -39.21 -41.84
C TYR A 14 14.23 -40.63 -41.43
N MET A 15 12.93 -40.91 -41.41
CA MET A 15 12.42 -42.24 -41.11
C MET A 15 12.95 -43.28 -42.10
N TRP A 16 12.94 -43.00 -43.40
CA TRP A 16 13.46 -43.93 -44.42
C TRP A 16 14.98 -44.11 -44.34
N ILE A 17 15.76 -43.05 -44.09
CA ILE A 17 17.20 -43.17 -43.85
C ILE A 17 17.47 -44.09 -42.67
N THR A 18 16.74 -43.89 -41.57
CA THR A 18 16.85 -44.74 -40.37
C THR A 18 16.50 -46.19 -40.69
N VAL A 19 15.45 -46.43 -41.48
CA VAL A 19 15.06 -47.77 -41.96
C VAL A 19 16.15 -48.42 -42.80
N CYS A 20 16.79 -47.70 -43.72
CA CYS A 20 17.88 -48.22 -44.53
C CYS A 20 19.10 -48.61 -43.68
N VAL A 21 19.51 -47.73 -42.75
CA VAL A 21 20.65 -47.99 -41.86
C VAL A 21 20.37 -49.16 -40.91
N GLY A 22 19.25 -49.12 -40.19
CA GLY A 22 18.86 -50.19 -39.28
C GLY A 22 18.63 -51.51 -40.00
N GLY A 23 18.09 -51.48 -41.22
CA GLY A 23 17.92 -52.66 -42.05
C GLY A 23 19.24 -53.26 -42.53
N ALA A 24 20.22 -52.44 -42.91
CA ALA A 24 21.57 -52.91 -43.22
C ALA A 24 22.22 -53.59 -42.01
N VAL A 25 22.12 -52.97 -40.82
CA VAL A 25 22.60 -53.55 -39.56
C VAL A 25 21.94 -54.89 -39.28
N TYR A 26 20.61 -54.98 -39.43
CA TYR A 26 19.86 -56.21 -39.25
C TYR A 26 20.31 -57.30 -40.23
N LEU A 27 20.49 -56.97 -41.52
CA LEU A 27 20.94 -57.93 -42.54
C LEU A 27 22.34 -58.46 -42.25
N VAL A 28 23.27 -57.60 -41.80
CA VAL A 28 24.61 -58.03 -41.41
C VAL A 28 24.54 -58.95 -40.18
N ALA A 29 23.70 -58.62 -39.19
CA ALA A 29 23.48 -59.48 -38.03
C ALA A 29 22.89 -60.85 -38.44
N ALA A 30 21.87 -60.84 -39.30
CA ALA A 30 21.20 -62.04 -39.81
C ALA A 30 22.13 -62.94 -40.62
N TYR A 31 22.97 -62.35 -41.48
CA TYR A 31 23.91 -63.10 -42.30
C TYR A 31 25.06 -63.70 -41.46
N SER A 32 25.48 -62.99 -40.41
CA SER A 32 26.65 -63.39 -39.62
C SER A 32 26.32 -64.26 -38.40
N VAL A 33 25.03 -64.50 -38.10
CA VAL A 33 24.60 -65.28 -36.93
C VAL A 33 24.89 -66.76 -37.13
N ASN A 34 25.46 -67.40 -36.11
CA ASN A 34 25.62 -68.84 -36.10
C ASN A 34 24.40 -69.48 -35.45
N LEU A 35 23.51 -70.07 -36.24
CA LEU A 35 22.30 -70.72 -35.73
C LEU A 35 22.61 -71.89 -34.77
N ARG A 36 23.83 -72.46 -34.82
CA ARG A 36 24.22 -73.54 -33.90
C ARG A 36 24.54 -73.07 -32.48
N SER A 37 24.75 -71.77 -32.26
CA SER A 37 24.94 -71.21 -30.92
C SER A 37 23.64 -70.86 -30.20
N MET A 38 22.48 -71.11 -30.84
CA MET A 38 21.16 -70.91 -30.25
C MET A 38 20.73 -72.19 -29.52
N ASP A 39 20.96 -72.22 -28.21
CA ASP A 39 20.54 -73.31 -27.35
C ASP A 39 19.10 -73.14 -26.85
N LEU A 40 18.60 -74.11 -26.06
CA LEU A 40 17.28 -74.04 -25.45
C LEU A 40 17.10 -72.78 -24.58
N ARG A 41 18.20 -72.26 -24.00
CA ARG A 41 18.18 -71.05 -23.17
C ARG A 41 17.86 -69.82 -24.02
N PHE A 42 18.43 -69.73 -25.22
CA PHE A 42 18.07 -68.69 -26.18
C PHE A 42 16.60 -68.77 -26.60
N ILE A 43 16.06 -69.97 -26.87
CA ILE A 43 14.65 -70.13 -27.25
C ILE A 43 13.72 -69.63 -26.14
N VAL A 44 13.98 -70.00 -24.88
CA VAL A 44 13.19 -69.55 -23.72
C VAL A 44 13.30 -68.03 -23.56
N LEU A 45 14.50 -67.46 -23.68
CA LEU A 45 14.72 -66.01 -23.61
C LEU A 45 13.98 -65.28 -24.75
N GLY A 46 14.02 -65.82 -25.97
CA GLY A 46 13.32 -65.28 -27.14
C GLY A 46 11.81 -65.28 -26.95
N ILE A 47 11.23 -66.39 -26.46
CA ILE A 47 9.80 -66.46 -26.14
C ILE A 47 9.43 -65.46 -25.04
N LEU A 48 10.22 -65.38 -23.97
CA LEU A 48 9.97 -64.44 -22.88
C LEU A 48 10.01 -62.97 -23.37
N THR A 49 10.97 -62.65 -24.23
CA THR A 49 11.12 -61.31 -24.81
C THR A 49 9.97 -60.97 -25.75
N VAL A 50 9.64 -61.85 -26.70
CA VAL A 50 8.64 -61.56 -27.75
C VAL A 50 7.20 -61.71 -27.23
N VAL A 51 6.91 -62.68 -26.35
CA VAL A 51 5.53 -62.96 -25.88
C VAL A 51 5.17 -62.15 -24.64
N PHE A 52 6.06 -62.09 -23.65
CA PHE A 52 5.77 -61.40 -22.39
C PHE A 52 6.17 -59.94 -22.44
N SER A 53 7.40 -59.63 -22.86
CA SER A 53 7.88 -58.25 -22.81
C SER A 53 7.13 -57.33 -23.77
N SER A 54 6.83 -57.80 -24.99
CA SER A 54 6.08 -56.99 -25.96
C SER A 54 4.67 -56.61 -25.49
N ARG A 55 4.09 -57.32 -24.50
CA ARG A 55 2.76 -57.03 -23.93
C ARG A 55 2.81 -56.08 -22.74
N ILE A 56 3.96 -55.94 -22.08
CA ILE A 56 4.15 -55.04 -20.95
C ILE A 56 4.71 -53.74 -21.49
N THR A 57 3.80 -52.81 -21.80
CA THR A 57 4.16 -51.46 -22.26
C THR A 57 3.71 -50.42 -21.26
N ILE A 58 4.59 -49.45 -20.98
CA ILE A 58 4.27 -48.27 -20.18
C ILE A 58 3.85 -47.16 -21.15
N GLU A 59 2.66 -46.60 -20.95
CA GLU A 59 2.20 -45.43 -21.69
C GLU A 59 2.92 -44.18 -21.17
N ILE A 60 3.48 -43.39 -22.11
CA ILE A 60 4.09 -42.11 -21.77
C ILE A 60 2.96 -41.08 -21.62
N PRO A 61 2.86 -40.35 -20.50
CA PRO A 61 1.93 -39.24 -20.39
C PRO A 61 2.19 -38.21 -21.51
N GLN A 62 1.13 -37.64 -22.07
CA GLN A 62 1.14 -36.58 -23.10
C GLN A 62 1.47 -36.96 -24.57
N PHE A 63 2.03 -38.14 -24.85
CA PHE A 63 2.12 -38.69 -26.22
C PHE A 63 1.56 -40.11 -26.26
N ARG A 64 0.78 -40.48 -27.30
CA ARG A 64 0.32 -41.87 -27.54
C ARG A 64 1.48 -42.80 -27.94
N SER A 65 2.57 -42.79 -27.17
CA SER A 65 3.75 -43.62 -27.34
C SER A 65 3.84 -44.58 -26.17
N LYS A 66 4.26 -45.81 -26.47
CA LYS A 66 4.39 -46.92 -25.52
C LYS A 66 5.85 -47.35 -25.48
N ILE A 67 6.41 -47.49 -24.29
CA ILE A 67 7.78 -48.01 -24.09
C ILE A 67 7.67 -49.45 -23.58
N SER A 68 8.34 -50.38 -24.26
CA SER A 68 8.43 -51.78 -23.83
C SER A 68 9.48 -51.93 -22.74
N VAL A 69 9.25 -52.83 -21.78
CA VAL A 69 10.23 -53.15 -20.71
C VAL A 69 11.26 -54.20 -21.19
N SER A 70 11.46 -54.32 -22.51
CA SER A 70 12.25 -55.38 -23.17
C SER A 70 13.76 -55.20 -23.08
N ASP A 71 14.23 -54.00 -22.74
CA ASP A 71 15.66 -53.66 -22.71
C ASP A 71 16.46 -54.60 -21.80
N THR A 72 15.89 -55.04 -20.66
CA THR A 72 16.53 -56.03 -19.77
C THR A 72 16.88 -57.32 -20.50
N PHE A 73 15.97 -57.85 -21.32
CA PHE A 73 16.20 -59.10 -22.05
C PHE A 73 17.11 -58.91 -23.26
N ILE A 74 17.06 -57.74 -23.89
CA ILE A 74 17.97 -57.38 -24.98
C ILE A 74 19.41 -57.28 -24.44
N PHE A 75 19.61 -56.62 -23.31
CA PHE A 75 20.89 -56.54 -22.62
C PHE A 75 21.37 -57.92 -22.16
N LEU A 76 20.49 -58.74 -21.61
CA LEU A 76 20.82 -60.10 -21.22
C LEU A 76 21.27 -60.93 -22.44
N THR A 77 20.60 -60.78 -23.57
CA THR A 77 20.98 -61.42 -24.83
C THR A 77 22.34 -60.95 -25.32
N LEU A 78 22.62 -59.65 -25.21
CA LEU A 78 23.90 -59.05 -25.58
C LEU A 78 25.05 -59.59 -24.71
N LEU A 79 24.83 -59.77 -23.40
CA LEU A 79 25.82 -60.33 -22.47
C LEU A 79 26.03 -61.84 -22.62
N LEU A 80 25.03 -62.59 -23.09
CA LEU A 80 25.09 -64.05 -23.19
C LEU A 80 25.46 -64.57 -24.59
N TYR A 81 24.91 -63.96 -25.64
CA TYR A 81 25.00 -64.45 -27.03
C TYR A 81 25.65 -63.44 -27.99
N GLY A 82 25.93 -62.23 -27.51
CA GLY A 82 26.57 -61.17 -28.29
C GLY A 82 25.61 -60.42 -29.21
N TRP A 83 26.19 -59.50 -29.98
CA TRP A 83 25.45 -58.45 -30.68
C TRP A 83 24.55 -58.95 -31.81
N LYS A 84 24.99 -59.97 -32.54
CA LYS A 84 24.25 -60.50 -33.71
C LYS A 84 22.86 -60.97 -33.28
N VAL A 85 22.84 -61.77 -32.22
CA VAL A 85 21.61 -62.32 -31.65
C VAL A 85 20.79 -61.23 -30.96
N ALA A 86 21.45 -60.31 -30.24
CA ALA A 86 20.77 -59.19 -29.57
C ALA A 86 20.07 -58.25 -30.56
N VAL A 87 20.71 -57.92 -31.68
CA VAL A 87 20.13 -57.09 -32.76
C VAL A 87 18.90 -57.78 -33.37
N LEU A 88 19.00 -59.07 -33.69
CA LEU A 88 17.87 -59.83 -34.25
C LEU A 88 16.69 -59.88 -33.28
N LEU A 89 16.97 -60.12 -31.99
CA LEU A 89 15.93 -60.20 -30.97
C LEU A 89 15.28 -58.84 -30.70
N ALA A 90 16.09 -57.77 -30.57
CA ALA A 90 15.61 -56.40 -30.38
C ALA A 90 14.72 -55.95 -31.55
N ALA A 91 15.14 -56.23 -32.78
CA ALA A 91 14.38 -55.93 -33.98
C ALA A 91 13.05 -56.70 -34.00
N THR A 92 13.08 -57.99 -33.68
CA THR A 92 11.88 -58.84 -33.62
C THR A 92 10.92 -58.32 -32.55
N GLU A 93 11.39 -58.04 -31.34
CA GLU A 93 10.56 -57.50 -30.27
C GLU A 93 9.93 -56.17 -30.66
N ALA A 94 10.70 -55.23 -31.22
CA ALA A 94 10.20 -53.94 -31.67
C ALA A 94 9.14 -54.06 -32.77
N LEU A 95 9.26 -55.04 -33.66
CA LEU A 95 8.26 -55.35 -34.68
C LEU A 95 6.94 -55.80 -34.04
N PHE A 96 7.00 -56.78 -33.14
CA PHE A 96 5.83 -57.32 -32.43
C PHE A 96 5.16 -56.28 -31.52
N ALA A 97 5.96 -55.52 -30.76
CA ALA A 97 5.46 -54.42 -29.94
C ALA A 97 4.76 -53.37 -30.81
N SER A 98 5.37 -52.98 -31.93
CA SER A 98 4.80 -51.97 -32.84
C SER A 98 3.46 -52.41 -33.45
N PHE A 99 3.24 -53.70 -33.72
CA PHE A 99 1.95 -54.18 -34.20
C PHE A 99 0.79 -53.98 -33.21
N GLN A 100 1.06 -53.86 -31.92
CA GLN A 100 0.01 -53.66 -30.92
C GLN A 100 -0.56 -52.23 -30.93
N PHE A 101 0.19 -51.23 -31.40
CA PHE A 101 -0.22 -49.82 -31.27
C PHE A 101 -0.03 -48.97 -32.53
N ALA A 102 0.87 -49.35 -33.45
CA ALA A 102 1.13 -48.59 -34.67
C ALA A 102 0.32 -49.15 -35.85
N ARG A 103 -0.50 -48.31 -36.48
CA ARG A 103 -1.26 -48.67 -37.69
C ARG A 103 -0.53 -48.36 -39.01
N LYS A 104 0.54 -47.55 -38.97
CA LYS A 104 1.26 -47.12 -40.17
C LYS A 104 2.49 -48.00 -40.41
N PRO A 105 2.65 -48.62 -41.61
CA PRO A 105 3.78 -49.52 -41.88
C PRO A 105 5.13 -48.83 -41.76
N VAL A 106 5.22 -47.56 -42.17
CA VAL A 106 6.45 -46.76 -42.07
C VAL A 106 6.88 -46.55 -40.61
N THR A 107 5.95 -46.43 -39.67
CA THR A 107 6.27 -46.30 -38.23
C THR A 107 6.76 -47.63 -37.65
N ILE A 108 6.15 -48.75 -38.07
CA ILE A 108 6.56 -50.10 -37.65
C ILE A 108 7.99 -50.37 -38.12
N LEU A 109 8.28 -50.12 -39.40
CA LEU A 109 9.63 -50.28 -39.97
C LEU A 109 10.65 -49.36 -39.29
N PHE A 110 10.26 -48.12 -38.98
CA PHE A 110 11.14 -47.18 -38.28
C PHE A 110 11.51 -47.67 -36.88
N ASN A 111 10.55 -48.15 -36.09
CA ASN A 111 10.82 -48.68 -34.75
C ASN A 111 11.71 -49.93 -34.80
N TRP A 112 11.42 -50.85 -35.73
CA TRP A 112 12.25 -52.03 -36.01
C TRP A 112 13.70 -51.65 -36.33
N ALA A 113 13.88 -50.60 -37.15
CA ALA A 113 15.19 -50.10 -37.53
C ALA A 113 15.92 -49.39 -36.37
N CYS A 114 15.20 -48.61 -35.55
CA CYS A 114 15.75 -47.98 -34.35
C CYS A 114 16.27 -49.01 -33.36
N ALA A 115 15.51 -50.09 -33.12
CA ALA A 115 15.94 -51.18 -32.24
C ALA A 115 17.18 -51.90 -32.78
N SER A 116 17.21 -52.17 -34.09
CA SER A 116 18.36 -52.80 -34.75
C SER A 116 19.62 -51.93 -34.65
N TRP A 117 19.48 -50.64 -34.96
CA TRP A 117 20.58 -49.69 -34.96
C TRP A 117 21.10 -49.44 -33.54
N SER A 118 20.22 -49.12 -32.60
CA SER A 118 20.61 -48.84 -31.21
C SER A 118 21.31 -50.03 -30.54
N ALA A 119 20.80 -51.25 -30.72
CA ALA A 119 21.44 -52.45 -30.15
C ALA A 119 22.87 -52.68 -30.69
N ALA A 120 23.09 -52.41 -31.98
CA ALA A 120 24.42 -52.51 -32.59
C ALA A 120 25.37 -51.41 -32.09
N VAL A 121 24.89 -50.16 -31.97
CA VAL A 121 25.66 -49.03 -31.41
C VAL A 121 26.05 -49.33 -29.97
N THR A 122 25.14 -49.87 -29.17
CA THR A 122 25.38 -50.26 -27.78
C THR A 122 26.49 -51.30 -27.68
N TYR A 123 26.45 -52.35 -28.49
CA TYR A 123 27.56 -53.31 -28.52
C TYR A 123 28.88 -52.66 -28.96
N GLY A 124 28.85 -51.84 -30.03
CA GLY A 124 30.04 -51.17 -30.53
C GLY A 124 30.70 -50.28 -29.47
N ALA A 125 29.90 -49.53 -28.71
CA ALA A 125 30.38 -48.70 -27.60
C ALA A 125 31.04 -49.54 -26.50
N ILE A 126 30.42 -50.65 -26.09
CA ILE A 126 30.99 -51.57 -25.09
C ILE A 126 32.29 -52.18 -25.61
N TYR A 127 32.28 -52.72 -26.83
CA TYR A 127 33.41 -53.42 -27.43
C TYR A 127 34.63 -52.52 -27.54
N PHE A 128 34.43 -51.28 -27.99
CA PHE A 128 35.53 -50.31 -28.16
C PHE A 128 36.12 -49.85 -26.82
N LEU A 129 35.28 -49.62 -25.81
CA LEU A 129 35.73 -49.04 -24.53
C LEU A 129 36.23 -50.08 -23.53
N VAL A 130 35.66 -51.28 -23.53
CA VAL A 130 35.85 -52.26 -22.44
C VAL A 130 36.18 -53.67 -22.98
N GLY A 131 35.85 -53.96 -24.23
CA GLY A 131 36.06 -55.24 -24.88
C GLY A 131 34.78 -56.07 -25.02
N ASP A 132 34.93 -57.34 -25.41
CA ASP A 132 33.78 -58.19 -25.74
C ASP A 132 32.88 -58.49 -24.51
N PRO A 133 31.60 -58.07 -24.52
CA PRO A 133 30.68 -58.25 -23.38
C PRO A 133 30.47 -59.71 -22.99
N VAL A 134 30.47 -60.63 -23.96
CA VAL A 134 30.30 -62.07 -23.69
C VAL A 134 31.51 -62.62 -22.93
N ALA A 135 32.72 -62.25 -23.35
CA ALA A 135 33.96 -62.59 -22.63
C ALA A 135 33.98 -61.99 -21.21
N LEU A 136 33.60 -60.71 -21.06
CA LEU A 136 33.51 -60.04 -19.76
C LEU A 136 32.50 -60.71 -18.81
N ASN A 137 31.37 -61.19 -19.35
CA ASN A 137 30.38 -61.90 -18.57
C ASN A 137 30.86 -63.27 -18.09
N ARG A 138 31.65 -64.01 -18.89
CA ARG A 138 32.21 -65.31 -18.47
C ARG A 138 33.30 -65.20 -17.40
N GLY A 139 33.96 -64.05 -17.28
CA GLY A 139 34.97 -63.80 -16.24
C GLY A 139 34.40 -63.53 -14.85
N PRO A 140 35.26 -63.28 -13.83
CA PRO A 140 34.81 -62.82 -12.51
C PRO A 140 34.18 -61.42 -12.58
N LEU A 141 33.52 -61.00 -11.50
CA LEU A 141 33.05 -59.63 -11.38
C LEU A 141 34.26 -58.69 -11.37
N SER A 142 34.39 -57.85 -12.39
CA SER A 142 35.54 -56.96 -12.59
C SER A 142 35.09 -55.52 -12.80
N ALA A 143 35.99 -54.56 -12.58
CA ALA A 143 35.72 -53.15 -12.88
C ALA A 143 35.31 -52.94 -14.35
N LYS A 144 35.90 -53.72 -15.28
CA LYS A 144 35.51 -53.75 -16.68
C LYS A 144 34.07 -54.23 -16.85
N PHE A 145 33.64 -55.28 -16.15
CA PHE A 145 32.25 -55.72 -16.21
C PHE A 145 31.27 -54.65 -15.67
N ILE A 146 31.62 -53.94 -14.59
CA ILE A 146 30.80 -52.83 -14.08
C ILE A 146 30.71 -51.68 -15.10
N ALA A 147 31.85 -51.31 -15.71
CA ALA A 147 31.88 -50.30 -16.78
C ALA A 147 31.04 -50.74 -17.99
N CYS A 148 31.06 -52.02 -18.35
CA CYS A 148 30.20 -52.59 -19.39
C CYS A 148 28.72 -52.34 -19.09
N ILE A 149 28.25 -52.49 -17.85
CA ILE A 149 26.85 -52.24 -17.47
C ILE A 149 26.47 -50.78 -17.68
N ALA A 150 27.29 -49.85 -17.19
CA ALA A 150 27.05 -48.42 -17.30
C ALA A 150 27.05 -47.95 -18.76
N ILE A 151 28.03 -48.39 -19.55
CA ILE A 151 28.15 -48.06 -20.98
C ILE A 151 26.98 -48.66 -21.76
N MET A 152 26.60 -49.90 -21.47
CA MET A 152 25.46 -50.57 -22.08
C MET A 152 24.16 -49.78 -21.86
N ALA A 153 23.88 -49.37 -20.63
CA ALA A 153 22.71 -48.56 -20.30
C ALA A 153 22.74 -47.21 -21.01
N LEU A 154 23.86 -46.48 -20.91
CA LEU A 154 23.99 -45.12 -21.44
C LEU A 154 23.94 -45.08 -22.98
N ALA A 155 24.67 -45.98 -23.64
CA ALA A 155 24.71 -46.04 -25.11
C ALA A 155 23.34 -46.40 -25.69
N GLN A 156 22.65 -47.38 -25.09
CA GLN A 156 21.32 -47.78 -25.54
C GLN A 156 20.30 -46.66 -25.29
N TYR A 157 20.36 -46.03 -24.11
CA TYR A 157 19.50 -44.91 -23.76
C TYR A 157 19.65 -43.76 -24.78
N ILE A 158 20.88 -43.26 -24.98
CA ILE A 158 21.13 -42.13 -25.90
C ILE A 158 20.77 -42.50 -27.33
N SER A 159 21.19 -43.68 -27.80
CA SER A 159 20.97 -44.08 -29.19
C SER A 159 19.50 -44.31 -29.48
N ASN A 160 18.79 -45.09 -28.66
CA ASN A 160 17.40 -45.44 -28.94
C ASN A 160 16.48 -44.22 -28.74
N SER A 161 16.60 -43.51 -27.61
CA SER A 161 15.76 -42.34 -27.35
C SER A 161 16.08 -41.16 -28.28
N GLY A 162 17.34 -40.98 -28.68
CA GLY A 162 17.77 -39.95 -29.62
C GLY A 162 17.19 -40.16 -31.00
N LEU A 163 17.25 -41.38 -31.55
CA LEU A 163 16.68 -41.69 -32.86
C LEU A 163 15.18 -41.38 -32.93
N VAL A 164 14.44 -41.75 -31.88
CA VAL A 164 13.00 -41.50 -31.78
C VAL A 164 12.70 -40.01 -31.55
N ALA A 165 13.47 -39.32 -30.69
CA ALA A 165 13.29 -37.90 -30.40
C ALA A 165 13.53 -37.01 -31.62
N ILE A 166 14.52 -37.33 -32.48
CA ILE A 166 14.74 -36.62 -33.74
C ILE A 166 13.49 -36.74 -34.65
N CYS A 167 12.93 -37.94 -34.76
CA CYS A 167 11.70 -38.17 -35.54
C CYS A 167 10.51 -37.38 -34.97
N GLY A 168 10.34 -37.38 -33.64
CA GLY A 168 9.31 -36.61 -32.95
C GLY A 168 9.45 -35.11 -33.16
N ALA A 169 10.67 -34.59 -33.02
CA ALA A 169 11.00 -33.18 -33.19
C ALA A 169 10.72 -32.70 -34.62
N LEU A 170 11.14 -33.49 -35.63
CA LEU A 170 10.87 -33.20 -37.04
C LEU A 170 9.37 -33.22 -37.35
N LYS A 171 8.60 -34.15 -36.78
CA LYS A 171 7.13 -34.19 -36.96
C LYS A 171 6.41 -33.02 -36.32
N ALA A 172 6.90 -32.56 -35.17
CA ALA A 172 6.30 -31.47 -34.39
C ALA A 172 6.81 -30.09 -34.80
N GLY A 173 7.86 -30.00 -35.61
CA GLY A 173 8.53 -28.74 -35.94
C GLY A 173 9.21 -28.08 -34.74
N LYS A 174 9.64 -28.87 -33.75
CA LYS A 174 10.26 -28.40 -32.50
C LYS A 174 11.76 -28.68 -32.46
N PRO A 175 12.54 -27.99 -31.61
CA PRO A 175 13.94 -28.33 -31.38
C PRO A 175 14.11 -29.77 -30.87
N ILE A 176 15.13 -30.47 -31.37
CA ILE A 176 15.44 -31.87 -30.99
C ILE A 176 15.74 -31.96 -29.50
N TRP A 177 16.57 -31.06 -28.97
CA TRP A 177 16.95 -31.06 -27.55
C TRP A 177 15.75 -30.88 -26.62
N GLU A 178 14.86 -29.94 -26.95
CA GLU A 178 13.65 -29.70 -26.16
C GLU A 178 12.72 -30.92 -26.20
N THR A 179 12.55 -31.52 -27.38
CA THR A 179 11.75 -32.75 -27.54
C THR A 179 12.34 -33.91 -26.73
N TRP A 180 13.67 -34.08 -26.75
CA TRP A 180 14.37 -35.14 -26.03
C TRP A 180 14.31 -34.95 -24.52
N LYS A 181 14.66 -33.75 -24.03
CA LYS A 181 14.66 -33.39 -22.59
C LYS A 181 13.28 -33.57 -21.97
N THR A 182 12.23 -33.09 -22.64
CA THR A 182 10.87 -33.10 -22.09
C THR A 182 10.26 -34.51 -22.06
N HIS A 183 10.48 -35.34 -23.08
CA HIS A 183 9.74 -36.60 -23.22
C HIS A 183 10.55 -37.86 -22.91
N TYR A 184 11.88 -37.80 -23.02
CA TYR A 184 12.72 -39.00 -22.98
C TYR A 184 13.73 -39.00 -21.83
N LEU A 185 13.91 -37.90 -21.09
CA LEU A 185 14.90 -37.83 -20.01
C LEU A 185 14.64 -38.88 -18.91
N TRP A 186 13.38 -39.02 -18.49
CA TRP A 186 12.96 -39.97 -17.44
C TRP A 186 13.14 -41.44 -17.86
N THR A 187 13.17 -41.74 -19.16
CA THR A 187 13.36 -43.10 -19.67
C THR A 187 14.76 -43.65 -19.39
N SER A 188 15.73 -42.79 -19.07
CA SER A 188 17.07 -43.21 -18.63
C SER A 188 17.02 -44.22 -17.47
N ILE A 189 16.14 -44.00 -16.50
CA ILE A 189 15.98 -44.85 -15.31
C ILE A 189 15.69 -46.30 -15.71
N THR A 190 14.85 -46.53 -16.73
CA THR A 190 14.49 -47.89 -17.16
C THR A 190 15.66 -48.60 -17.83
N TYR A 191 16.50 -47.90 -18.59
CA TYR A 191 17.72 -48.48 -19.19
C TYR A 191 18.77 -48.85 -18.13
N PHE A 192 19.01 -47.98 -17.14
CA PHE A 192 19.96 -48.27 -16.06
C PHE A 192 19.48 -49.41 -15.16
N ALA A 193 18.19 -49.44 -14.82
CA ALA A 193 17.60 -50.54 -14.07
C ALA A 193 17.66 -51.86 -14.86
N GLY A 194 17.30 -51.83 -16.15
CA GLY A 194 17.32 -53.00 -17.02
C GLY A 194 18.72 -53.57 -17.24
N ALA A 195 19.72 -52.72 -17.46
CA ALA A 195 21.11 -53.16 -17.62
C ALA A 195 21.66 -53.82 -16.35
N SER A 196 21.32 -53.26 -15.18
CA SER A 196 21.72 -53.82 -13.89
C SER A 196 21.06 -55.17 -13.63
N ALA A 197 19.76 -55.29 -13.89
CA ALA A 197 19.02 -56.55 -13.78
C ALA A 197 19.57 -57.61 -14.75
N ALA A 198 19.82 -57.23 -16.01
CA ALA A 198 20.40 -58.10 -17.03
C ALA A 198 21.77 -58.64 -16.61
N ALA A 199 22.63 -57.80 -16.05
CA ALA A 199 23.97 -58.20 -15.60
C ALA A 199 23.92 -59.16 -14.41
N LEU A 200 23.03 -58.90 -13.45
CA LEU A 200 22.80 -59.80 -12.32
C LEU A 200 22.31 -61.17 -12.81
N ILE A 201 21.30 -61.19 -13.69
CA ILE A 201 20.77 -62.42 -14.29
C ILE A 201 21.88 -63.14 -15.08
N ALA A 202 22.66 -62.43 -15.89
CA ALA A 202 23.72 -63.01 -16.71
C ALA A 202 24.78 -63.74 -15.86
N LYS A 203 25.17 -63.17 -14.71
CA LYS A 203 26.09 -63.81 -13.76
C LYS A 203 25.46 -65.01 -13.05
N LEU A 204 24.21 -64.90 -12.61
CA LEU A 204 23.49 -65.99 -11.94
C LEU A 204 23.23 -67.18 -12.88
N VAL A 205 22.93 -66.92 -14.16
CA VAL A 205 22.76 -67.97 -15.19
C VAL A 205 24.05 -68.77 -15.38
N GLY A 206 25.22 -68.15 -15.21
CA GLY A 206 26.51 -68.84 -15.22
C GLY A 206 26.70 -69.83 -14.06
N LEU A 207 26.08 -69.57 -12.91
CA LEU A 207 26.20 -70.39 -11.70
C LEU A 207 25.13 -71.49 -11.59
N MET A 208 23.88 -71.16 -11.89
CA MET A 208 22.71 -72.02 -11.60
C MET A 208 21.86 -72.34 -12.84
N GLY A 209 22.34 -71.97 -14.04
CA GLY A 209 21.60 -72.17 -15.28
C GLY A 209 20.30 -71.34 -15.34
N LEU A 210 19.29 -71.83 -16.07
CA LEU A 210 18.04 -71.09 -16.29
C LEU A 210 17.21 -70.86 -15.02
N TYR A 211 17.45 -71.58 -13.92
CA TYR A 211 16.77 -71.36 -12.65
C TYR A 211 17.00 -69.95 -12.09
N ALA A 212 18.10 -69.30 -12.47
CA ALA A 212 18.39 -67.91 -12.15
C ALA A 212 17.27 -66.95 -12.61
N LEU A 213 16.65 -67.20 -13.78
CA LEU A 213 15.56 -66.35 -14.28
C LEU A 213 14.37 -66.40 -13.31
N VAL A 214 14.00 -67.58 -12.84
CA VAL A 214 12.86 -67.78 -11.93
C VAL A 214 13.10 -67.07 -10.60
N ILE A 215 14.31 -67.15 -10.05
CA ILE A 215 14.68 -66.52 -8.77
C ILE A 215 14.67 -64.99 -8.87
N THR A 216 14.96 -64.42 -10.05
CA THR A 216 14.96 -62.95 -10.23
C THR A 216 13.58 -62.35 -10.45
N ILE A 217 12.56 -63.14 -10.80
CA ILE A 217 11.19 -62.63 -11.06
C ILE A 217 10.61 -61.88 -9.85
N PRO A 218 10.65 -62.40 -8.60
CA PRO A 218 10.13 -61.69 -7.44
C PRO A 218 10.85 -60.36 -7.18
N ILE A 219 12.17 -60.32 -7.38
CA ILE A 219 12.98 -59.10 -7.18
C ILE A 219 12.58 -58.04 -8.20
N VAL A 220 12.50 -58.42 -9.48
CA VAL A 220 12.06 -57.52 -10.55
C VAL A 220 10.62 -57.06 -10.33
N ALA A 221 9.74 -57.95 -9.89
CA ALA A 221 8.33 -57.63 -9.60
C ALA A 221 8.18 -56.62 -8.45
N ILE A 222 8.95 -56.78 -7.36
CA ILE A 222 8.96 -55.83 -6.23
C ILE A 222 9.45 -54.46 -6.71
N VAL A 223 10.59 -54.39 -7.40
CA VAL A 223 11.14 -53.12 -7.92
C VAL A 223 10.14 -52.45 -8.87
N PHE A 224 9.53 -53.22 -9.77
CA PHE A 224 8.51 -52.71 -10.70
C PHE A 224 7.28 -52.18 -9.97
N PHE A 225 6.77 -52.91 -8.98
CA PHE A 225 5.58 -52.49 -8.23
C PHE A 225 5.86 -51.26 -7.36
N THR A 226 7.03 -51.20 -6.71
CA THR A 226 7.47 -50.02 -5.95
C THR A 226 7.63 -48.80 -6.86
N TYR A 227 8.25 -48.97 -8.04
CA TYR A 227 8.37 -47.90 -9.02
C TYR A 227 7.00 -47.41 -9.52
N ARG A 228 6.07 -48.34 -9.79
CA ARG A 228 4.71 -48.00 -10.20
C ARG A 228 3.95 -47.23 -9.11
N THR A 229 4.08 -47.65 -7.86
CA THR A 229 3.47 -46.95 -6.71
C THR A 229 4.06 -45.55 -6.53
N TYR A 230 5.38 -45.41 -6.68
CA TYR A 230 6.06 -44.12 -6.61
C TYR A 230 5.58 -43.15 -7.70
N LEU A 231 5.49 -43.60 -8.95
CA LEU A 231 4.97 -42.78 -10.05
C LEU A 231 3.53 -42.32 -9.80
N LYS A 232 2.66 -43.22 -9.32
CA LYS A 232 1.27 -42.88 -9.02
C LYS A 232 1.16 -41.81 -7.92
N ASN A 233 2.04 -41.87 -6.92
CA ASN A 233 2.09 -40.86 -5.85
C ASN A 233 2.56 -39.50 -6.37
N ILE A 234 3.54 -39.46 -7.29
CA ILE A 234 3.98 -38.22 -7.93
C ILE A 234 2.82 -37.61 -8.72
N GLU A 235 2.14 -38.38 -9.56
CA GLU A 235 1.00 -37.89 -10.35
C GLU A 235 -0.09 -37.29 -9.45
N ALA A 236 -0.41 -37.96 -8.33
CA ALA A 236 -1.37 -37.44 -7.36
C ALA A 236 -0.91 -36.12 -6.71
N SER A 237 0.38 -36.01 -6.36
CA SER A 237 0.93 -34.78 -5.77
C SER A 237 0.91 -33.59 -6.74
N VAL A 238 1.19 -33.84 -8.02
CA VAL A 238 1.16 -32.80 -9.06
C VAL A 238 -0.28 -32.33 -9.30
N ALA A 239 -1.25 -33.25 -9.35
CA ALA A 239 -2.66 -32.90 -9.51
C ALA A 239 -3.19 -32.04 -8.34
N GLN A 240 -2.75 -32.33 -7.11
CA GLN A 240 -3.09 -31.51 -5.95
C GLN A 240 -2.51 -30.10 -6.02
N ALA A 241 -1.25 -29.97 -6.45
CA ALA A 241 -0.60 -28.67 -6.61
C ALA A 241 -1.31 -27.81 -7.68
N GLU A 242 -1.67 -28.40 -8.82
CA GLU A 242 -2.39 -27.70 -9.89
C GLU A 242 -3.78 -27.24 -9.44
N GLN A 243 -4.49 -28.06 -8.65
CA GLN A 243 -5.79 -27.68 -8.10
C GLN A 243 -5.67 -26.53 -7.09
N ALA A 244 -4.60 -26.51 -6.27
CA ALA A 244 -4.33 -25.44 -5.34
C ALA A 244 -4.04 -24.12 -6.07
N GLU A 245 -3.23 -24.14 -7.14
CA GLU A 245 -2.95 -22.95 -7.96
C GLU A 245 -4.24 -22.36 -8.56
N ARG A 246 -5.12 -23.21 -9.12
CA ARG A 246 -6.42 -22.75 -9.66
C ARG A 246 -7.30 -22.12 -8.58
N HIS A 247 -7.33 -22.68 -7.37
CA HIS A 247 -8.08 -22.11 -6.26
C HIS A 247 -7.54 -20.73 -5.83
N VAL A 248 -6.21 -20.55 -5.83
CA VAL A 248 -5.59 -19.25 -5.54
C VAL A 248 -5.93 -18.23 -6.63
N GLU A 249 -5.91 -18.64 -7.90
CA GLU A 249 -6.29 -17.77 -9.03
C GLU A 249 -7.76 -17.35 -8.95
N GLU A 250 -8.68 -18.29 -8.72
CA GLU A 250 -10.10 -17.98 -8.51
C GLU A 250 -10.31 -17.03 -7.32
N LEU A 251 -9.66 -17.28 -6.18
CA LEU A 251 -9.76 -16.41 -5.01
C LEU A 251 -9.23 -14.99 -5.29
N SER A 252 -8.10 -14.88 -6.00
CA SER A 252 -7.54 -13.58 -6.39
C SER A 252 -8.49 -12.79 -7.29
N HIS A 253 -9.16 -13.48 -8.22
CA HIS A 253 -10.19 -12.88 -9.07
C HIS A 253 -11.39 -12.40 -8.24
N TYR A 254 -11.86 -13.20 -7.27
CA TYR A 254 -12.94 -12.79 -6.36
C TYR A 254 -12.58 -11.57 -5.51
N ILE A 255 -11.36 -11.49 -5.00
CA ILE A 255 -10.88 -10.33 -4.22
C ILE A 255 -10.84 -9.08 -5.10
N ALA A 256 -10.28 -9.18 -6.31
CA ALA A 256 -10.22 -8.05 -7.23
C ALA A 256 -11.62 -7.53 -7.62
N GLU A 257 -12.58 -8.43 -7.84
CA GLU A 257 -13.95 -8.06 -8.14
C GLU A 257 -14.65 -7.41 -6.92
N GLN A 258 -14.41 -7.92 -5.71
CA GLN A 258 -14.92 -7.29 -4.49
C GLN A 258 -14.39 -5.86 -4.30
N ASP A 259 -13.09 -5.64 -4.51
CA ASP A 259 -12.49 -4.31 -4.36
C ASP A 259 -13.05 -3.34 -5.41
N ARG A 260 -13.25 -3.80 -6.64
CA ARG A 260 -13.89 -3.00 -7.69
C ARG A 260 -15.32 -2.61 -7.34
N ILE A 261 -16.10 -3.54 -6.81
CA ILE A 261 -17.48 -3.28 -6.36
C ILE A 261 -17.48 -2.27 -5.21
N ARG A 262 -16.56 -2.40 -4.24
CA ARG A 262 -16.41 -1.43 -3.13
C ARG A 262 -16.07 -0.03 -3.64
N GLU A 263 -15.16 0.10 -4.60
CA GLU A 263 -14.83 1.39 -5.20
C GLU A 263 -16.04 2.00 -5.91
N GLN A 264 -16.79 1.20 -6.67
CA GLN A 264 -18.02 1.64 -7.33
C GLN A 264 -19.09 2.10 -6.32
N PHE A 265 -19.28 1.35 -5.23
CA PHE A 265 -20.18 1.74 -4.15
C PHE A 265 -19.74 3.07 -3.52
N SER A 266 -18.44 3.25 -3.23
CA SER A 266 -17.91 4.51 -2.71
C SER A 266 -18.13 5.68 -3.68
N GLN A 267 -17.98 5.45 -4.99
CA GLN A 267 -18.27 6.47 -6.00
C GLN A 267 -19.77 6.79 -6.10
N MET A 268 -20.64 5.79 -6.03
CA MET A 268 -22.09 5.97 -6.02
C MET A 268 -22.57 6.71 -4.77
N GLU A 269 -22.01 6.38 -3.60
CA GLU A 269 -22.30 7.08 -2.35
C GLU A 269 -21.88 8.55 -2.42
N LYS A 270 -20.71 8.85 -3.00
CA LYS A 270 -20.27 10.21 -3.30
C LYS A 270 -21.21 10.94 -4.26
N LEU A 271 -21.63 10.28 -5.35
CA LEU A 271 -22.55 10.86 -6.33
C LEU A 271 -23.95 11.10 -5.73
N SER A 272 -24.41 10.21 -4.87
CA SER A 272 -25.67 10.37 -4.13
C SER A 272 -25.60 11.56 -3.18
N ALA A 273 -24.52 11.66 -2.39
CA ALA A 273 -24.27 12.81 -1.51
C ALA A 273 -24.16 14.11 -2.31
N LEU A 274 -23.47 14.10 -3.46
CA LEU A 274 -23.33 15.26 -4.34
C LEU A 274 -24.68 15.70 -4.94
N GLY A 275 -25.51 14.74 -5.37
CA GLY A 275 -26.84 15.02 -5.92
C GLY A 275 -27.80 15.61 -4.89
N GLU A 276 -27.72 15.16 -3.64
CA GLU A 276 -28.54 15.66 -2.53
C GLU A 276 -28.06 17.04 -2.05
N LEU A 277 -26.74 17.25 -1.96
CA LEU A 277 -26.14 18.56 -1.68
C LEU A 277 -26.47 19.59 -2.77
N ALA A 278 -26.47 19.20 -4.05
CA ALA A 278 -26.79 20.12 -5.14
C ALA A 278 -28.20 20.71 -5.02
N SER A 279 -29.17 19.95 -4.50
CA SER A 279 -30.55 20.42 -4.27
C SER A 279 -30.64 21.40 -3.10
N GLY A 280 -29.98 21.12 -1.97
CA GLY A 280 -29.95 22.00 -0.80
C GLY A 280 -29.13 23.28 -1.03
N VAL A 281 -27.99 23.16 -1.71
CA VAL A 281 -27.11 24.29 -2.06
C VAL A 281 -27.81 25.22 -3.06
N ALA A 282 -28.46 24.68 -4.10
CA ALA A 282 -29.18 25.51 -5.06
C ALA A 282 -30.32 26.30 -4.38
N HIS A 283 -31.02 25.68 -3.43
CA HIS A 283 -32.05 26.34 -2.64
C HIS A 283 -31.48 27.50 -1.80
N ASP A 284 -30.38 27.28 -1.08
CA ASP A 284 -29.78 28.31 -0.22
C ASP A 284 -29.12 29.44 -1.03
N PHE A 285 -28.57 29.11 -2.20
CA PHE A 285 -28.05 30.10 -3.14
C PHE A 285 -29.18 30.98 -3.69
N ASN A 286 -30.30 30.37 -4.08
CA ASN A 286 -31.49 31.10 -4.54
C ASN A 286 -32.07 31.99 -3.44
N ASN A 287 -32.08 31.55 -2.18
CA ASN A 287 -32.53 32.37 -1.05
C ASN A 287 -31.62 33.57 -0.79
N THR A 288 -30.30 33.37 -0.91
CA THR A 288 -29.31 34.45 -0.78
C THR A 288 -29.52 35.50 -1.88
N LEU A 289 -29.67 35.06 -3.13
CA LEU A 289 -29.92 35.94 -4.28
C LEU A 289 -31.26 36.67 -4.17
N ALA A 290 -32.32 35.98 -3.72
CA ALA A 290 -33.64 36.59 -3.50
C ALA A 290 -33.60 37.66 -2.41
N GLY A 291 -32.84 37.43 -1.33
CA GLY A 291 -32.64 38.41 -0.26
C GLY A 291 -31.94 39.68 -0.73
N ILE A 292 -30.85 39.52 -1.50
CA ILE A 292 -30.10 40.64 -2.09
C ILE A 292 -30.99 41.42 -3.07
N LEU A 293 -31.62 40.72 -4.01
CA LEU A 293 -32.46 41.33 -5.04
C LEU A 293 -33.68 42.04 -4.44
N GLY A 294 -34.36 41.42 -3.48
CA GLY A 294 -35.52 41.99 -2.81
C GLY A 294 -35.17 43.27 -2.05
N ARG A 295 -34.03 43.32 -1.36
CA ARG A 295 -33.55 44.53 -0.67
C ARG A 295 -33.17 45.64 -1.65
N ALA A 296 -32.47 45.30 -2.73
CA ALA A 296 -32.12 46.27 -3.77
C ALA A 296 -33.38 46.89 -4.40
N GLN A 297 -34.41 46.09 -4.68
CA GLN A 297 -35.69 46.58 -5.23
C GLN A 297 -36.46 47.49 -4.26
N LEU A 298 -36.42 47.21 -2.96
CA LEU A 298 -37.04 48.05 -1.93
C LEU A 298 -36.31 49.39 -1.77
N MET A 299 -34.98 49.38 -1.87
CA MET A 299 -34.16 50.59 -1.82
C MET A 299 -34.42 51.50 -3.02
N LEU A 300 -34.56 50.95 -4.23
CA LEU A 300 -34.89 51.72 -5.44
C LEU A 300 -36.24 52.45 -5.35
N ARG A 301 -37.12 52.03 -4.44
CA ARG A 301 -38.45 52.61 -4.21
C ARG A 301 -38.51 53.52 -2.98
N SER A 302 -37.41 53.69 -2.26
CA SER A 302 -37.33 54.49 -1.04
C SER A 302 -36.49 55.74 -1.26
N ASN A 303 -36.97 56.88 -0.77
CA ASN A 303 -36.20 58.14 -0.72
C ASN A 303 -35.67 58.43 0.69
N ASP A 304 -35.77 57.47 1.60
CA ASP A 304 -35.36 57.59 3.01
C ASP A 304 -33.90 57.10 3.17
N PRO A 305 -32.94 58.00 3.47
CA PRO A 305 -31.52 57.65 3.56
C PRO A 305 -31.23 56.54 4.56
N GLU A 306 -31.91 56.51 5.71
CA GLU A 306 -31.68 55.50 6.74
C GLU A 306 -32.20 54.11 6.33
N LYS A 307 -33.24 54.05 5.50
CA LYS A 307 -33.74 52.77 4.96
C LYS A 307 -32.84 52.25 3.84
N ILE A 308 -32.26 53.15 3.06
CA ILE A 308 -31.26 52.82 2.04
C ILE A 308 -30.02 52.25 2.70
N GLU A 309 -29.47 52.93 3.71
CA GLU A 309 -28.27 52.48 4.44
C GLU A 309 -28.49 51.12 5.14
N ARG A 310 -29.62 50.95 5.83
CA ARG A 310 -30.00 49.64 6.42
C ARG A 310 -30.16 48.56 5.35
N GLY A 311 -30.73 48.89 4.20
CA GLY A 311 -30.86 47.96 3.07
C GLY A 311 -29.50 47.50 2.54
N LEU A 312 -28.55 48.42 2.38
CA LEU A 312 -27.17 48.16 1.97
C LEU A 312 -26.44 47.23 2.95
N ASN A 313 -26.53 47.50 4.25
CA ASN A 313 -25.91 46.64 5.27
C ASN A 313 -26.47 45.22 5.27
N ILE A 314 -27.77 45.05 5.03
CA ILE A 314 -28.39 43.72 4.91
C ILE A 314 -27.90 43.01 3.64
N ILE A 315 -27.76 43.72 2.52
CA ILE A 315 -27.22 43.16 1.26
C ILE A 315 -25.78 42.67 1.46
N ILE A 316 -24.92 43.49 2.06
CA ILE A 316 -23.51 43.14 2.33
C ILE A 316 -23.45 41.90 3.21
N LYS A 317 -24.17 41.88 4.33
CA LYS A 317 -24.23 40.72 5.23
C LYS A 317 -24.73 39.45 4.54
N THR A 318 -25.78 39.56 3.73
CA THR A 318 -26.34 38.42 2.98
C THR A 318 -25.35 37.88 1.94
N ALA A 319 -24.60 38.76 1.27
CA ALA A 319 -23.56 38.37 0.32
C ALA A 319 -22.36 37.68 1.01
N GLU A 320 -21.93 38.18 2.18
CA GLU A 320 -20.87 37.58 2.99
C GLU A 320 -21.26 36.18 3.50
N ASP A 321 -22.49 36.00 3.97
CA ASP A 321 -23.01 34.71 4.42
C ASP A 321 -23.13 33.70 3.25
N GLY A 322 -23.50 34.19 2.05
CA GLY A 322 -23.44 33.42 0.81
C GLY A 322 -22.03 32.94 0.48
N ALA A 323 -21.03 33.83 0.56
CA ALA A 323 -19.63 33.50 0.31
C ALA A 323 -19.07 32.44 1.28
N LYS A 324 -19.40 32.53 2.58
CA LYS A 324 -19.05 31.51 3.59
C LYS A 324 -19.65 30.14 3.28
N THR A 325 -20.85 30.11 2.70
CA THR A 325 -21.52 28.87 2.30
C THR A 325 -20.84 28.24 1.09
N VAL A 326 -20.46 29.03 0.09
CA VAL A 326 -19.65 28.58 -1.06
C VAL A 326 -18.29 28.02 -0.61
N LYS A 327 -17.62 28.69 0.33
CA LYS A 327 -16.32 28.23 0.86
C LYS A 327 -16.44 26.86 1.54
N ARG A 328 -17.47 26.65 2.38
CA ARG A 328 -17.74 25.34 3.03
C ARG A 328 -17.96 24.21 2.01
N ILE A 329 -18.65 24.49 0.90
CA ILE A 329 -18.86 23.51 -0.18
C ILE A 329 -17.54 23.20 -0.89
N GLN A 330 -16.72 24.23 -1.14
CA GLN A 330 -15.41 24.06 -1.76
C GLN A 330 -14.45 23.27 -0.87
N ASP A 331 -14.42 23.54 0.43
CA ASP A 331 -13.58 22.84 1.40
C ASP A 331 -13.96 21.36 1.51
N PHE A 332 -15.26 21.04 1.52
CA PHE A 332 -15.76 19.65 1.45
C PHE A 332 -15.35 18.94 0.15
N ALA A 333 -15.42 19.62 -1.00
CA ALA A 333 -14.99 19.06 -2.28
C ALA A 333 -13.46 18.95 -2.42
N ARG A 334 -12.69 19.68 -1.59
CA ARG A 334 -11.23 19.77 -1.65
C ARG A 334 -10.47 18.81 -0.77
N GLN A 335 -11.11 17.92 0.00
CA GLN A 335 -10.43 16.87 0.75
C GLN A 335 -9.64 15.95 -0.19
N ARG A 336 -8.40 16.40 -0.48
CA ARG A 336 -7.34 15.68 -1.17
C ARG A 336 -6.79 14.66 -0.18
N ARG A 337 -6.94 13.39 -0.53
CA ARG A 337 -6.13 12.29 0.02
C ARG A 337 -4.72 12.51 -0.53
N ASP A 338 -3.77 12.86 0.34
CA ASP A 338 -2.31 12.65 0.23
C ASP A 338 -1.58 13.64 1.15
N HIS A 339 -1.82 13.54 2.46
CA HIS A 339 -0.86 13.99 3.45
C HIS A 339 -0.45 12.77 4.27
N ASP A 340 0.85 12.58 4.45
CA ASP A 340 1.38 11.60 5.39
C ASP A 340 0.97 12.02 6.81
N PHE A 341 0.57 11.06 7.65
CA PHE A 341 0.26 11.34 9.06
C PHE A 341 1.53 11.80 9.80
N GLU A 342 1.39 12.83 10.63
CA GLU A 342 2.47 13.40 11.42
C GLU A 342 2.22 13.20 12.93
N PRO A 343 3.25 13.24 13.79
CA PRO A 343 3.06 13.18 15.24
C PRO A 343 2.38 14.46 15.78
N VAL A 344 1.11 14.36 16.15
CA VAL A 344 0.29 15.49 16.66
C VAL A 344 0.16 15.46 18.18
N CYS A 345 0.35 16.61 18.82
CA CYS A 345 0.18 16.80 20.27
C CYS A 345 -1.30 17.06 20.62
N ILE A 346 -1.95 16.10 21.28
CA ILE A 346 -3.39 16.17 21.59
C ILE A 346 -3.76 17.29 22.57
N ASP A 347 -2.86 17.61 23.51
CA ASP A 347 -3.03 18.71 24.45
C ASP A 347 -3.16 20.06 23.74
N GLN A 348 -2.32 20.31 22.74
CA GLN A 348 -2.39 21.55 21.95
C GLN A 348 -3.70 21.65 21.16
N ILE A 349 -4.14 20.56 20.52
CA ILE A 349 -5.41 20.58 19.77
C ILE A 349 -6.58 20.89 20.71
N LEU A 350 -6.63 20.29 21.90
CA LEU A 350 -7.73 20.53 22.85
C LEU A 350 -7.75 21.99 23.35
N LEU A 351 -6.59 22.58 23.60
CA LEU A 351 -6.47 24.00 23.95
C LEU A 351 -6.99 24.89 22.82
N ASP A 352 -6.52 24.66 21.59
CA ASP A 352 -6.96 25.46 20.45
C ASP A 352 -8.46 25.30 20.16
N VAL A 353 -8.99 24.08 20.27
CA VAL A 353 -10.43 23.82 20.10
C VAL A 353 -11.23 24.56 21.17
N SER A 354 -10.74 24.60 22.41
CA SER A 354 -11.40 25.33 23.49
C SER A 354 -11.50 26.83 23.20
N GLU A 355 -10.46 27.42 22.62
CA GLU A 355 -10.43 28.85 22.24
C GLU A 355 -11.29 29.15 21.01
N ILE A 356 -11.13 28.37 19.92
CA ILE A 356 -11.86 28.60 18.66
C ILE A 356 -13.38 28.42 18.85
N THR A 357 -13.80 27.51 19.74
CA THR A 357 -15.22 27.26 19.99
C THR A 357 -15.83 28.24 21.00
N ARG A 358 -15.01 28.92 21.81
CA ARG A 358 -15.42 29.82 22.89
C ARG A 358 -16.45 30.87 22.48
N PRO A 359 -16.28 31.62 21.38
CA PRO A 359 -17.22 32.67 21.00
C PRO A 359 -18.63 32.12 20.80
N ARG A 360 -18.77 30.95 20.14
CA ARG A 360 -20.08 30.41 19.76
C ARG A 360 -20.96 30.06 20.96
N TRP A 361 -20.38 29.49 22.02
CA TRP A 361 -21.16 29.12 23.20
C TRP A 361 -21.25 30.26 24.22
N LYS A 362 -20.26 31.18 24.26
CA LYS A 362 -20.35 32.41 25.06
C LYS A 362 -21.40 33.39 24.52
N ASP A 363 -21.42 33.65 23.21
CA ASP A 363 -22.42 34.52 22.58
C ASP A 363 -23.84 33.97 22.75
N ARG A 364 -23.99 32.64 22.70
CA ARG A 364 -25.28 31.96 22.92
C ARG A 364 -25.73 32.02 24.38
N ALA A 365 -24.78 31.83 25.30
CA ALA A 365 -24.98 31.97 26.73
C ALA A 365 -25.45 33.39 27.08
N GLU A 366 -24.80 34.42 26.52
CA GLU A 366 -25.16 35.82 26.70
C GLU A 366 -26.51 36.17 26.06
N ALA A 367 -26.77 35.69 24.83
CA ALA A 367 -28.05 35.92 24.14
C ALA A 367 -29.25 35.25 24.83
N SER A 368 -29.02 34.16 25.57
CA SER A 368 -30.07 33.38 26.24
C SER A 368 -30.06 33.53 27.76
N ASN A 369 -29.16 34.35 28.32
CA ASN A 369 -28.93 34.55 29.76
C ASN A 369 -28.69 33.25 30.55
N VAL A 370 -27.93 32.31 29.97
CA VAL A 370 -27.56 31.01 30.55
C VAL A 370 -26.04 30.92 30.70
N GLN A 371 -25.51 30.11 31.63
CA GLN A 371 -24.07 29.93 31.78
C GLN A 371 -23.62 28.55 31.27
N ILE A 372 -22.56 28.53 30.46
CA ILE A 372 -21.86 27.30 30.08
C ILE A 372 -20.47 27.35 30.70
N GLY A 373 -20.20 26.46 31.65
CA GLY A 373 -18.88 26.27 32.23
C GLY A 373 -18.01 25.39 31.34
N LEU A 374 -16.72 25.70 31.23
CA LEU A 374 -15.72 24.85 30.58
C LEU A 374 -14.79 24.26 31.63
N ASP A 375 -14.62 22.94 31.62
CA ASP A 375 -13.67 22.20 32.46
C ASP A 375 -12.64 21.49 31.58
N LEU A 376 -11.37 21.89 31.70
CA LEU A 376 -10.25 21.34 30.94
C LEU A 376 -9.44 20.40 31.82
N GLN A 377 -9.50 19.10 31.52
CA GLN A 377 -8.80 18.03 32.23
C GLN A 377 -7.77 17.36 31.32
N ILE A 378 -6.76 18.12 30.89
CA ILE A 378 -5.71 17.63 29.98
C ILE A 378 -4.57 17.03 30.81
N ARG A 379 -4.53 15.71 30.91
CA ARG A 379 -3.52 14.94 31.68
C ARG A 379 -2.54 14.18 30.79
N SER A 380 -2.83 14.04 29.50
CA SER A 380 -1.94 13.44 28.50
C SER A 380 -1.15 14.51 27.75
N LYS A 381 0.15 14.23 27.52
CA LYS A 381 1.03 14.96 26.58
C LYS A 381 1.54 14.04 25.46
N SER A 382 0.93 12.88 25.31
CA SER A 382 1.34 11.88 24.34
C SER A 382 0.96 12.32 22.93
N LYS A 383 1.78 11.94 21.95
CA LYS A 383 1.51 12.21 20.54
C LYS A 383 0.71 11.07 19.90
N VAL A 384 -0.09 11.39 18.89
CA VAL A 384 -0.76 10.43 18.01
C VAL A 384 -0.31 10.68 16.57
N MET A 385 -0.28 9.65 15.72
CA MET A 385 -0.03 9.84 14.29
C MET A 385 -1.34 10.28 13.62
N GLY A 386 -1.36 11.43 12.95
CA GLY A 386 -2.58 11.92 12.31
C GLY A 386 -2.45 13.20 11.51
N ASP A 387 -3.58 13.63 10.96
CA ASP A 387 -3.78 14.96 10.41
C ASP A 387 -4.40 15.86 11.50
N GLU A 388 -3.67 16.90 11.88
CA GLU A 388 -4.09 17.84 12.91
C GLU A 388 -5.42 18.55 12.57
N SER A 389 -5.64 18.88 11.30
CA SER A 389 -6.85 19.56 10.85
C SER A 389 -8.08 18.64 10.94
N GLU A 390 -7.92 17.36 10.60
CA GLU A 390 -9.00 16.38 10.70
C GLU A 390 -9.35 16.07 12.16
N LEU A 391 -8.35 15.89 13.03
CA LEU A 391 -8.58 15.67 14.47
C LEU A 391 -9.24 16.89 15.14
N ARG A 392 -8.81 18.10 14.76
CA ARG A 392 -9.43 19.35 15.21
C ARG A 392 -10.89 19.44 14.75
N GLU A 393 -11.20 19.07 13.51
CA GLU A 393 -12.57 19.05 12.99
C GLU A 393 -13.50 18.14 13.81
N VAL A 394 -13.03 16.93 14.14
CA VAL A 394 -13.76 15.99 15.01
C VAL A 394 -14.11 16.66 16.34
N LEU A 395 -13.12 17.25 17.02
CA LEU A 395 -13.31 17.82 18.35
C LEU A 395 -14.21 19.06 18.33
N VAL A 396 -14.06 19.94 17.34
CA VAL A 396 -14.96 21.08 17.13
C VAL A 396 -16.40 20.62 16.93
N ASN A 397 -16.63 19.58 16.12
CA ASN A 397 -17.96 19.03 15.89
C ASN A 397 -18.58 18.45 17.17
N MET A 398 -17.79 17.74 17.99
CA MET A 398 -18.25 17.21 19.27
C MET A 398 -18.60 18.33 20.26
N VAL A 399 -17.77 19.37 20.37
CA VAL A 399 -18.03 20.55 21.21
C VAL A 399 -19.32 21.26 20.78
N PHE A 400 -19.52 21.48 19.49
CA PHE A 400 -20.73 22.13 19.02
C PHE A 400 -22.00 21.29 19.25
N ASN A 401 -21.90 19.97 19.16
CA ASN A 401 -23.00 19.09 19.52
C ASN A 401 -23.33 19.15 21.03
N ALA A 402 -22.30 19.17 21.89
CA ALA A 402 -22.44 19.34 23.32
C ALA A 402 -23.12 20.68 23.68
N VAL A 403 -22.67 21.78 23.09
CA VAL A 403 -23.26 23.12 23.31
C VAL A 403 -24.72 23.16 22.85
N ASP A 404 -25.03 22.60 21.68
CA ASP A 404 -26.41 22.56 21.20
C ASP A 404 -27.33 21.70 22.07
N ALA A 405 -26.79 20.71 22.79
CA ALA A 405 -27.51 19.87 23.74
C ALA A 405 -27.74 20.54 25.11
N MET A 406 -27.14 21.72 25.36
CA MET A 406 -27.26 22.49 26.61
C MET A 406 -27.99 23.84 26.38
N PRO A 407 -29.26 23.84 25.94
CA PRO A 407 -29.98 25.09 25.67
C PRO A 407 -30.22 25.96 26.92
N GLU A 408 -30.26 25.35 28.10
CA GLU A 408 -30.46 26.02 29.40
C GLU A 408 -29.13 26.32 30.13
N GLY A 409 -27.98 26.09 29.48
CA GLY A 409 -26.67 26.12 30.12
C GLY A 409 -26.25 24.76 30.67
N GLY A 410 -25.05 24.69 31.26
CA GLY A 410 -24.47 23.43 31.74
C GLY A 410 -22.95 23.44 31.81
N GLN A 411 -22.34 22.27 31.91
CA GLN A 411 -20.89 22.10 31.95
C GLN A 411 -20.40 21.32 30.73
N LEU A 412 -19.47 21.91 29.98
CA LEU A 412 -18.67 21.26 28.95
C LEU A 412 -17.35 20.79 29.56
N THR A 413 -17.01 19.53 29.37
CA THR A 413 -15.75 18.92 29.85
C THR A 413 -14.93 18.44 28.66
N LEU A 414 -13.68 18.89 28.55
CA LEU A 414 -12.68 18.36 27.62
C LEU A 414 -11.56 17.72 28.40
N ALA A 415 -11.32 16.42 28.18
CA ALA A 415 -10.28 15.68 28.87
C ALA A 415 -9.40 14.89 27.91
N ALA A 416 -8.13 14.73 28.26
CA ALA A 416 -7.23 13.80 27.59
C ALA A 416 -6.41 13.04 28.63
N GLU A 417 -6.41 11.71 28.53
CA GLU A 417 -5.73 10.82 29.45
C GLU A 417 -4.94 9.76 28.69
N ASP A 418 -3.84 9.33 29.32
CA ASP A 418 -2.97 8.29 28.79
C ASP A 418 -3.38 6.92 29.35
N ALA A 419 -3.69 5.98 28.47
CA ALA A 419 -3.88 4.58 28.81
C ALA A 419 -2.80 3.71 28.12
N GLU A 420 -2.77 2.41 28.42
CA GLU A 420 -1.79 1.49 27.84
C GLU A 420 -1.89 1.48 26.30
N GLY A 421 -0.88 2.06 25.64
CA GLY A 421 -0.78 2.12 24.18
C GLY A 421 -1.74 3.07 23.46
N VAL A 422 -2.65 3.75 24.16
CA VAL A 422 -3.65 4.66 23.55
C VAL A 422 -3.80 5.98 24.30
N VAL A 423 -4.12 7.06 23.58
CA VAL A 423 -4.57 8.35 24.12
C VAL A 423 -6.08 8.37 24.08
N VAL A 424 -6.71 8.65 25.22
CA VAL A 424 -8.16 8.72 25.37
C VAL A 424 -8.59 10.17 25.49
N ILE A 425 -9.31 10.66 24.50
CA ILE A 425 -9.87 12.02 24.46
C ILE A 425 -11.36 11.93 24.81
N SER A 426 -11.81 12.69 25.81
CA SER A 426 -13.21 12.75 26.22
C SER A 426 -13.81 14.13 26.00
N VAL A 427 -14.98 14.17 25.37
CA VAL A 427 -15.82 15.38 25.24
C VAL A 427 -17.15 15.10 25.93
N GLY A 428 -17.42 15.79 27.03
CA GLY A 428 -18.61 15.57 27.85
C GLY A 428 -19.46 16.82 28.04
N ASP A 429 -20.78 16.66 28.09
CA ASP A 429 -21.76 17.69 28.41
C ASP A 429 -22.76 17.22 29.47
N THR A 430 -23.40 18.18 30.14
CA THR A 430 -24.51 17.96 31.09
C THR A 430 -25.86 18.32 30.45
N GLY A 431 -25.99 18.14 29.14
CA GLY A 431 -27.16 18.55 28.36
C GLY A 431 -28.30 17.55 28.42
N SER A 432 -29.18 17.61 27.42
CA SER A 432 -30.41 16.80 27.35
C SER A 432 -30.18 15.28 27.27
N GLY A 433 -28.96 14.84 26.92
CA GLY A 433 -28.67 13.44 26.64
C GLY A 433 -29.47 12.87 25.46
N MET A 434 -29.36 11.56 25.25
CA MET A 434 -29.97 10.86 24.12
C MET A 434 -30.66 9.56 24.55
N PRO A 435 -31.86 9.25 24.02
CA PRO A 435 -32.49 7.95 24.21
C PRO A 435 -31.73 6.84 23.42
N PRO A 436 -31.83 5.57 23.83
CA PRO A 436 -31.07 4.46 23.22
C PRO A 436 -31.25 4.33 21.70
N GLU A 437 -32.44 4.64 21.18
CA GLU A 437 -32.77 4.56 19.75
C GLU A 437 -32.09 5.67 18.93
N VAL A 438 -31.83 6.83 19.54
CA VAL A 438 -31.06 7.92 18.92
C VAL A 438 -29.58 7.58 19.01
N LYS A 439 -29.10 7.16 20.18
CA LYS A 439 -27.70 6.79 20.45
C LYS A 439 -27.16 5.75 19.46
N SER A 440 -27.98 4.78 19.06
CA SER A 440 -27.57 3.73 18.10
C SER A 440 -27.41 4.21 16.66
N ARG A 441 -27.92 5.41 16.34
CA ARG A 441 -28.00 5.96 14.98
C ARG A 441 -27.22 7.26 14.78
N ILE A 442 -26.60 7.80 15.83
CA ILE A 442 -25.90 9.10 15.78
C ILE A 442 -24.75 9.17 14.77
N PHE A 443 -24.18 8.02 14.38
CA PHE A 443 -23.13 7.94 13.37
C PHE A 443 -23.67 7.59 11.97
N ASP A 444 -24.98 7.34 11.83
CA ASP A 444 -25.61 7.13 10.54
C ASP A 444 -25.55 8.44 9.73
N PRO A 445 -25.09 8.41 8.47
CA PRO A 445 -25.13 9.58 7.61
C PRO A 445 -26.54 10.17 7.50
N PHE A 446 -26.64 11.50 7.56
CA PHE A 446 -27.88 12.29 7.46
C PHE A 446 -28.86 12.13 8.62
N PHE A 447 -28.54 11.32 9.64
CA PHE A 447 -29.36 11.25 10.84
C PHE A 447 -29.18 12.50 11.70
N THR A 448 -30.29 13.15 12.07
CA THR A 448 -30.28 14.38 12.87
C THR A 448 -31.57 14.52 13.68
N THR A 449 -31.45 14.97 14.93
CA THR A 449 -32.57 15.35 15.79
C THR A 449 -32.90 16.85 15.69
N LYS A 450 -32.10 17.63 14.95
CA LYS A 450 -32.19 19.09 14.83
C LYS A 450 -33.09 19.58 13.68
N GLY A 451 -33.78 18.68 12.97
CA GLY A 451 -34.68 19.02 11.86
C GLY A 451 -33.96 19.74 10.70
N LYS A 452 -34.61 20.75 10.08
CA LYS A 452 -34.06 21.50 8.92
C LYS A 452 -32.77 22.30 9.22
N ALA A 453 -32.40 22.46 10.48
CA ALA A 453 -31.23 23.25 10.88
C ALA A 453 -29.92 22.44 10.93
N GLY A 454 -29.99 21.10 10.86
CA GLY A 454 -28.80 20.23 10.94
C GLY A 454 -28.72 19.28 9.75
N MET A 455 -27.58 19.25 9.06
CA MET A 455 -27.34 18.41 7.88
C MET A 455 -27.17 16.91 8.21
N GLY A 456 -26.97 16.56 9.49
CA GLY A 456 -26.81 15.16 9.93
C GLY A 456 -25.50 14.49 9.50
N LEU A 457 -24.51 15.25 9.04
CA LEU A 457 -23.23 14.71 8.56
C LEU A 457 -22.08 14.79 9.58
N GLY A 458 -22.14 15.71 10.56
CA GLY A 458 -20.99 16.02 11.42
C GLY A 458 -20.44 14.83 12.20
N LEU A 459 -21.31 14.00 12.80
CA LEU A 459 -20.88 12.82 13.56
C LEU A 459 -20.46 11.66 12.64
N ALA A 460 -21.11 11.47 11.49
CA ALA A 460 -20.72 10.46 10.51
C ALA A 460 -19.32 10.74 9.91
N VAL A 461 -19.04 12.01 9.57
CA VAL A 461 -17.71 12.46 9.14
C VAL A 461 -16.69 12.25 10.26
N SER A 462 -17.05 12.62 11.50
CA SER A 462 -16.17 12.45 12.65
C SER A 462 -15.81 10.97 12.88
N PHE A 463 -16.78 10.06 12.77
CA PHE A 463 -16.54 8.62 12.85
C PHE A 463 -15.59 8.12 11.77
N GLY A 464 -15.75 8.60 10.53
CA GLY A 464 -14.86 8.28 9.42
C GLY A 464 -13.42 8.76 9.64
N ILE A 465 -13.24 9.97 10.16
CA ILE A 465 -11.93 10.52 10.53
C ILE A 465 -11.29 9.68 11.64
N ILE A 466 -12.01 9.39 12.73
CA ILE A 466 -11.51 8.60 13.86
C ILE A 466 -11.04 7.21 13.39
N ARG A 467 -11.82 6.54 12.54
CA ARG A 467 -11.46 5.22 11.99
C ARG A 467 -10.22 5.26 11.10
N ARG A 468 -10.06 6.33 10.32
CA ARG A 468 -8.86 6.55 9.49
C ARG A 468 -7.60 6.72 10.32
N HIS A 469 -7.74 7.30 11.51
CA HIS A 469 -6.67 7.43 12.51
C HIS A 469 -6.51 6.18 13.39
N GLU A 470 -6.99 5.01 12.93
CA GLU A 470 -6.96 3.73 13.65
C GLU A 470 -7.63 3.78 15.04
N GLY A 471 -8.52 4.75 15.23
CA GLY A 471 -9.19 4.99 16.50
C GLY A 471 -10.52 4.28 16.67
N SER A 472 -11.04 4.36 17.89
CA SER A 472 -12.41 3.98 18.23
C SER A 472 -13.12 5.12 18.96
N VAL A 473 -14.45 5.12 18.90
CA VAL A 473 -15.28 6.06 19.67
C VAL A 473 -16.35 5.30 20.42
N GLU A 474 -16.46 5.58 21.71
CA GLU A 474 -17.52 5.11 22.59
C GLU A 474 -18.37 6.30 23.01
N VAL A 475 -19.67 6.05 23.22
CA VAL A 475 -20.61 7.09 23.62
C VAL A 475 -21.36 6.62 24.85
N GLU A 476 -21.34 7.43 25.89
CA GLU A 476 -22.12 7.28 27.11
C GLU A 476 -23.14 8.43 27.12
N SER A 477 -24.43 8.14 27.22
CA SER A 477 -25.47 9.18 27.18
C SER A 477 -26.72 8.66 27.86
N GLU A 478 -27.32 9.50 28.71
CA GLU A 478 -28.57 9.23 29.41
C GLU A 478 -29.45 10.48 29.36
N VAL A 479 -30.74 10.28 29.08
CA VAL A 479 -31.72 11.37 28.91
C VAL A 479 -31.81 12.19 30.21
N GLY A 480 -31.58 13.50 30.09
CA GLY A 480 -31.59 14.45 31.20
C GLY A 480 -30.31 14.49 32.06
N VAL A 481 -29.31 13.66 31.75
CA VAL A 481 -28.02 13.65 32.47
C VAL A 481 -26.91 14.28 31.63
N GLY A 482 -26.88 13.98 30.33
CA GLY A 482 -25.88 14.50 29.38
C GLY A 482 -25.27 13.43 28.50
N THR A 483 -24.19 13.79 27.79
CA THR A 483 -23.47 12.89 26.87
C THR A 483 -21.97 12.99 27.08
N ARG A 484 -21.27 11.86 26.94
CA ARG A 484 -19.80 11.78 26.91
C ARG A 484 -19.35 10.93 25.74
N PHE A 485 -18.57 11.53 24.85
CA PHE A 485 -17.84 10.83 23.80
C PHE A 485 -16.45 10.50 24.31
N ARG A 486 -15.99 9.26 24.13
CA ARG A 486 -14.65 8.79 24.45
C ARG A 486 -13.98 8.30 23.16
N ILE A 487 -12.99 9.02 22.69
CA ILE A 487 -12.23 8.73 21.47
C ILE A 487 -10.88 8.14 21.89
N SER A 488 -10.59 6.92 21.44
CA SER A 488 -9.33 6.23 21.73
C SER A 488 -8.48 6.21 20.46
N LEU A 489 -7.29 6.79 20.51
CA LEU A 489 -6.32 6.84 19.41
C LEU A 489 -5.03 6.10 19.80
N PRO A 490 -4.39 5.32 18.91
CA PRO A 490 -3.10 4.71 19.19
C PRO A 490 -2.04 5.76 19.51
N LYS A 491 -1.27 5.55 20.58
CA LYS A 491 -0.10 6.39 20.85
C LYS A 491 0.91 6.22 19.72
N ALA A 492 1.47 7.33 19.25
CA ALA A 492 2.61 7.27 18.37
C ALA A 492 3.74 6.54 19.10
N LEU A 493 4.21 5.43 18.52
CA LEU A 493 5.44 4.76 18.92
C LEU A 493 6.61 5.65 18.52
N VAL A 494 6.81 6.74 19.27
CA VAL A 494 8.07 7.46 19.22
C VAL A 494 9.03 6.58 20.02
N SER A 495 9.80 5.74 19.33
CA SER A 495 10.92 5.05 19.96
C SER A 495 11.86 6.08 20.58
N ASP A 496 12.15 5.95 21.86
CA ASP A 496 13.22 6.70 22.56
C ASP A 496 14.60 6.52 21.88
N ASP A 497 14.72 5.59 20.92
CA ASP A 497 15.89 5.40 20.06
C ASP A 497 16.00 6.40 18.89
N ALA A 498 15.10 7.40 18.79
CA ALA A 498 15.26 8.56 17.90
C ALA A 498 15.85 9.79 18.61
N VAL A 499 16.48 9.62 19.77
CA VAL A 499 17.40 10.61 20.35
C VAL A 499 18.85 10.20 20.08
N VAL A 500 19.28 10.21 18.81
CA VAL A 500 20.66 10.60 18.44
C VAL A 500 20.68 11.13 16.99
N GLN A 501 20.38 12.41 16.81
CA GLN A 501 21.33 13.33 16.16
C GLN A 501 20.97 14.81 16.40
N GLU A 502 20.72 15.18 17.66
CA GLU A 502 21.25 16.47 18.10
C GLU A 502 22.76 16.33 18.16
N ALA A 503 23.41 16.77 17.08
CA ALA A 503 24.81 17.10 17.13
C ALA A 503 25.01 18.07 18.30
N LYS A 504 25.82 17.65 19.28
CA LYS A 504 26.58 18.55 20.13
C LYS A 504 27.37 19.51 19.23
N VAL A 505 26.73 20.60 18.81
CA VAL A 505 27.42 21.84 18.59
C VAL A 505 27.45 22.48 19.97
N ALA A 506 28.65 22.63 20.51
CA ALA A 506 28.87 23.38 21.73
C ALA A 506 28.11 24.71 21.64
N LEU A 507 27.32 25.01 22.67
CA LEU A 507 26.78 26.34 22.89
C LEU A 507 27.91 27.36 22.66
N PRO A 508 27.79 28.27 21.67
CA PRO A 508 28.52 29.51 21.73
C PRO A 508 28.09 30.24 23.01
N PRO A 509 28.95 31.08 23.60
CA PRO A 509 28.54 31.90 24.73
C PRO A 509 27.27 32.67 24.38
N ILE A 510 26.40 32.90 25.36
CA ILE A 510 25.28 33.82 25.25
C ILE A 510 25.84 35.18 24.84
N GLU A 511 25.83 35.45 23.53
CA GLU A 511 25.95 36.79 22.99
C GLU A 511 24.56 37.40 23.10
N MET A 512 24.47 38.43 23.94
CA MET A 512 23.34 39.38 23.93
C MET A 512 23.05 39.80 22.48
N PRO A 513 21.79 40.06 22.10
CA PRO A 513 21.44 40.32 20.71
C PRO A 513 22.25 41.50 20.16
N SER A 514 23.31 41.15 19.44
CA SER A 514 24.11 42.07 18.65
C SER A 514 23.30 42.39 17.41
N SER A 515 22.95 43.66 17.32
CA SER A 515 22.51 44.31 16.11
C SER A 515 23.44 44.00 14.93
N ASP A 516 22.88 43.47 13.84
CA ASP A 516 23.35 43.74 12.47
C ASP A 516 22.14 43.58 11.52
N ILE A 517 21.57 44.65 10.97
CA ILE A 517 22.07 45.58 9.94
C ILE A 517 22.17 44.89 8.58
N SER A 518 21.05 44.93 7.85
CA SER A 518 21.00 44.90 6.38
C SER A 518 19.81 45.73 5.86
N ARG A 519 19.65 46.92 6.44
CA ARG A 519 19.02 48.12 5.83
C ARG A 519 19.81 49.32 6.37
N PRO A 520 20.01 50.40 5.59
CA PRO A 520 20.70 51.58 6.10
C PRO A 520 20.03 52.01 7.41
N ARG A 521 20.80 52.03 8.49
CA ARG A 521 20.32 52.30 9.85
C ARG A 521 19.91 53.77 9.93
N ASN A 522 18.70 54.06 9.50
CA ASN A 522 18.15 55.40 9.55
C ASN A 522 17.65 55.62 10.99
N GLU A 523 18.37 56.38 11.81
CA GLU A 523 18.00 56.69 13.20
C GLU A 523 16.61 57.36 13.31
N ASN A 524 16.06 57.79 12.17
CA ASN A 524 14.72 58.37 12.04
C ASN A 524 13.56 57.36 11.91
N GLN A 525 13.80 56.04 11.78
CA GLN A 525 12.68 55.08 11.67
C GLN A 525 11.84 55.03 12.96
N PRO A 526 10.50 55.12 12.88
CA PRO A 526 9.62 54.98 14.04
C PRO A 526 9.80 53.63 14.73
N LYS A 527 9.94 53.63 16.06
CA LYS A 527 10.03 52.42 16.88
C LYS A 527 8.63 52.05 17.37
N ILE A 528 8.11 50.90 16.96
CA ILE A 528 6.77 50.44 17.32
C ILE A 528 6.88 49.20 18.21
N LEU A 529 6.12 49.18 19.30
CA LEU A 529 5.98 47.99 20.15
C LEU A 529 4.67 47.26 19.80
N VAL A 530 4.75 45.98 19.49
CA VAL A 530 3.61 45.10 19.24
C VAL A 530 3.50 44.09 20.38
N VAL A 531 2.32 44.02 20.99
CA VAL A 531 2.01 43.18 22.13
C VAL A 531 0.79 42.33 21.81
N ASP A 532 0.98 41.02 21.68
CA ASP A 532 -0.09 40.04 21.44
C ASP A 532 0.43 38.69 21.95
N ASP A 533 -0.40 37.91 22.63
CA ASP A 533 -0.01 36.60 23.15
C ASP A 533 0.05 35.52 22.07
N GLU A 534 -0.58 35.75 20.91
CA GLU A 534 -0.49 34.87 19.75
C GLU A 534 0.72 35.20 18.86
N ASP A 535 1.67 34.28 18.78
CA ASP A 535 2.89 34.41 17.96
C ASP A 535 2.56 34.75 16.49
N ALA A 536 1.56 34.09 15.90
CA ALA A 536 1.17 34.31 14.51
C ALA A 536 0.67 35.73 14.24
N VAL A 537 -0.05 36.35 15.19
CA VAL A 537 -0.56 37.71 15.07
C VAL A 537 0.56 38.74 15.28
N ARG A 538 1.48 38.48 16.23
CA ARG A 538 2.69 39.31 16.41
C ARG A 538 3.55 39.35 15.15
N GLU A 539 3.79 38.19 14.53
CA GLU A 539 4.60 38.12 13.32
C GLU A 539 3.92 38.79 12.12
N LEU A 540 2.60 38.63 11.98
CA LEU A 540 1.84 39.31 10.94
C LEU A 540 1.90 40.84 11.08
N LEU A 541 1.74 41.36 12.30
CA LEU A 541 1.83 42.80 12.57
C LEU A 541 3.25 43.32 12.38
N ARG A 542 4.28 42.54 12.72
CA ARG A 542 5.67 42.88 12.40
C ARG A 542 5.85 43.08 10.91
N ASP A 543 5.44 42.10 10.11
CA ASP A 543 5.65 42.12 8.67
C ASP A 543 4.93 43.30 8.01
N MET A 544 3.71 43.63 8.47
CA MET A 544 2.95 44.80 8.01
C MET A 544 3.63 46.12 8.36
N LEU A 545 4.11 46.27 9.60
CA LEU A 545 4.70 47.52 10.08
C LEU A 545 6.12 47.74 9.53
N GLU A 546 6.91 46.67 9.36
CA GLU A 546 8.24 46.75 8.73
C GLU A 546 8.16 47.05 7.22
N ALA A 547 7.05 46.72 6.56
CA ALA A 547 6.76 47.14 5.20
C ALA A 547 6.56 48.66 5.07
N GLU A 548 6.13 49.33 6.15
CA GLU A 548 5.99 50.79 6.25
C GLU A 548 7.25 51.47 6.84
N ASP A 549 8.41 50.81 6.75
CA ASP A 549 9.71 51.29 7.23
C ASP A 549 9.77 51.61 8.74
N CYS A 550 8.91 50.97 9.52
CA CYS A 550 8.95 51.04 10.98
C CYS A 550 9.87 49.95 11.57
N ARG A 551 10.47 50.25 12.72
CA ARG A 551 11.25 49.29 13.50
C ARG A 551 10.38 48.68 14.59
N VAL A 552 10.11 47.39 14.49
CA VAL A 552 9.15 46.71 15.37
C VAL A 552 9.86 45.96 16.50
N TYR A 553 9.30 46.03 17.71
CA TYR A 553 9.67 45.23 18.87
C TYR A 553 8.47 44.39 19.28
N LEU A 554 8.70 43.13 19.62
CA LEU A 554 7.65 42.18 19.95
C LEU A 554 7.66 41.86 21.44
N ALA A 555 6.48 41.83 22.05
CA ALA A 555 6.28 41.37 23.41
C ALA A 555 5.14 40.35 23.45
N PRO A 556 5.33 39.17 24.05
CA PRO A 556 4.30 38.14 24.14
C PRO A 556 3.22 38.42 25.19
N GLY A 557 3.30 39.53 25.91
CA GLY A 557 2.36 39.87 26.96
C GLY A 557 2.65 41.23 27.58
N GLY A 558 1.72 41.72 28.42
CA GLY A 558 1.81 43.05 28.99
C GLY A 558 3.00 43.26 29.94
N ARG A 559 3.46 42.23 30.64
CA ARG A 559 4.61 42.35 31.56
C ARG A 559 5.93 42.54 30.80
N GLU A 560 6.13 41.76 29.75
CA GLU A 560 7.27 41.84 28.86
C GLU A 560 7.27 43.17 28.10
N ALA A 561 6.09 43.64 27.69
CA ALA A 561 5.91 44.95 27.06
C ALA A 561 6.33 46.09 27.99
N LEU A 562 5.94 46.05 29.27
CA LEU A 562 6.38 47.04 30.26
C LEU A 562 7.90 47.00 30.48
N GLY A 563 8.49 45.80 30.53
CA GLY A 563 9.95 45.65 30.63
C GLY A 563 10.69 46.28 29.44
N LEU A 564 10.18 46.08 28.22
CA LEU A 564 10.73 46.73 27.02
C LEU A 564 10.50 48.24 27.02
N PHE A 565 9.35 48.70 27.52
CA PHE A 565 9.01 50.13 27.63
C PHE A 565 9.91 50.89 28.62
N GLU A 566 10.47 50.21 29.64
CA GLU A 566 11.43 50.81 30.57
C GLU A 566 12.82 51.00 29.95
N VAL A 567 13.21 50.16 28.99
CA VAL A 567 14.54 50.15 28.36
C VAL A 567 14.57 50.94 27.06
N HIS A 568 13.45 51.07 26.36
CA HIS A 568 13.36 51.70 25.05
C HIS A 568 12.26 52.75 24.99
N LYS A 569 12.49 53.82 24.21
CA LYS A 569 11.44 54.76 23.82
C LYS A 569 10.77 54.30 22.53
N PHE A 570 9.44 54.29 22.55
CA PHE A 570 8.60 53.90 21.44
C PHE A 570 7.83 55.11 20.90
N ASP A 571 7.65 55.12 19.58
CA ASP A 571 6.89 56.14 18.83
C ASP A 571 5.43 55.71 18.62
N GLY A 572 5.10 54.43 18.86
CA GLY A 572 3.73 53.91 18.84
C GLY A 572 3.64 52.50 19.42
N ILE A 573 2.45 52.11 19.86
CA ILE A 573 2.20 50.81 20.49
C ILE A 573 0.93 50.19 19.91
N PHE A 574 1.00 48.92 19.55
CA PHE A 574 -0.15 48.07 19.19
C PHE A 574 -0.27 46.98 20.24
N THR A 575 -1.41 46.88 20.92
CA THR A 575 -1.64 45.87 21.96
C THR A 575 -2.96 45.16 21.74
N ASP A 576 -2.98 43.83 21.89
CA ASP A 576 -4.21 43.07 21.98
C ASP A 576 -4.90 43.32 23.33
N VAL A 577 -6.23 43.28 23.37
CA VAL A 577 -7.00 43.37 24.62
C VAL A 577 -6.96 42.05 25.40
N GLY A 578 -7.04 40.93 24.70
CA GLY A 578 -7.34 39.59 25.20
C GLY A 578 -6.16 38.84 25.80
N MET A 579 -5.12 39.54 26.26
CA MET A 579 -3.89 38.90 26.71
C MET A 579 -4.00 38.34 28.14
N PRO A 580 -3.42 37.15 28.43
CA PRO A 580 -3.40 36.56 29.76
C PRO A 580 -2.52 37.36 30.75
N GLY A 581 -3.00 37.48 31.99
CA GLY A 581 -2.28 38.10 33.11
C GLY A 581 -2.33 39.63 33.18
N MET A 582 -2.26 40.33 32.04
CA MET A 582 -2.46 41.78 31.94
C MET A 582 -3.13 42.09 30.61
N SER A 583 -4.33 42.66 30.67
CA SER A 583 -5.10 43.06 29.48
C SER A 583 -4.46 44.24 28.75
N GLY A 584 -4.77 44.40 27.47
CA GLY A 584 -4.33 45.56 26.69
C GLY A 584 -4.80 46.91 27.26
N TRP A 585 -5.94 46.93 27.95
CA TRP A 585 -6.44 48.12 28.64
C TRP A 585 -5.60 48.48 29.87
N GLU A 586 -5.27 47.49 30.69
CA GLU A 586 -4.40 47.67 31.87
C GLU A 586 -2.98 48.07 31.44
N LEU A 587 -2.47 47.48 30.36
CA LEU A 587 -1.19 47.85 29.76
C LEU A 587 -1.21 49.30 29.26
N ALA A 588 -2.25 49.68 28.50
CA ALA A 588 -2.39 51.04 27.99
C ALA A 588 -2.45 52.07 29.14
N HIS A 589 -3.18 51.77 30.22
CA HIS A 589 -3.22 52.61 31.41
C HIS A 589 -1.84 52.73 32.07
N ALA A 590 -1.16 51.61 32.31
CA ALA A 590 0.17 51.58 32.93
C ALA A 590 1.25 52.30 32.09
N ILE A 591 1.13 52.28 30.76
CA ILE A 591 2.01 53.03 29.86
C ILE A 591 1.65 54.51 29.88
N ARG A 592 0.37 54.86 29.87
CA ARG A 592 -0.11 56.25 29.87
C ARG A 592 0.29 57.01 31.14
N GLU A 593 0.43 56.32 32.28
CA GLU A 593 0.99 56.89 33.52
C GLU A 593 2.47 57.28 33.37
N ARG A 594 3.24 56.53 32.55
CA ARG A 594 4.67 56.74 32.32
C ARG A 594 4.96 57.71 31.17
N ASP A 595 4.21 57.59 30.07
CA ASP A 595 4.29 58.45 28.90
C ASP A 595 2.89 58.92 28.45
N LYS A 596 2.62 60.19 28.68
CA LYS A 596 1.33 60.81 28.34
C LYS A 596 1.12 61.07 26.85
N LYS A 597 2.12 60.83 26.00
CA LYS A 597 2.12 61.26 24.59
C LYS A 597 2.34 60.14 23.59
N VAL A 598 2.80 58.96 24.00
CA VAL A 598 2.97 57.84 23.06
C VAL A 598 1.61 57.42 22.49
N PRO A 599 1.45 57.33 21.16
CA PRO A 599 0.22 56.84 20.54
C PRO A 599 -0.01 55.34 20.82
N ILE A 600 -1.20 54.97 21.27
CA ILE A 600 -1.56 53.59 21.62
C ILE A 600 -2.77 53.13 20.80
N ALA A 601 -2.58 52.10 19.98
CA ALA A 601 -3.61 51.37 19.27
C ALA A 601 -3.92 50.06 20.01
N VAL A 602 -5.20 49.85 20.32
CA VAL A 602 -5.69 48.62 20.93
C VAL A 602 -6.40 47.79 19.86
N ILE A 603 -6.01 46.52 19.73
CA ILE A 603 -6.61 45.56 18.82
C ILE A 603 -7.56 44.67 19.62
N THR A 604 -8.82 44.52 19.18
CA THR A 604 -9.86 43.80 19.92
C THR A 604 -10.72 42.93 19.03
N GLY A 605 -11.05 41.71 19.47
CA GLY A 605 -12.03 40.85 18.79
C GLY A 605 -13.50 41.25 19.00
N TRP A 606 -13.79 42.27 19.81
CA TRP A 606 -15.15 42.66 20.18
C TRP A 606 -15.63 43.83 19.32
N GLY A 607 -16.35 43.51 18.23
CA GLY A 607 -16.82 44.45 17.21
C GLY A 607 -17.80 45.55 17.66
N SER A 608 -18.07 45.72 18.95
CA SER A 608 -19.05 46.68 19.46
C SER A 608 -18.79 47.23 20.88
N ALA A 609 -17.56 47.16 21.40
CA ALA A 609 -17.20 47.91 22.62
C ALA A 609 -16.77 49.35 22.27
N VAL A 610 -17.64 50.10 21.59
CA VAL A 610 -17.54 51.56 21.56
C VAL A 610 -18.37 52.06 22.74
N GLY A 611 -17.71 52.38 23.86
CA GLY A 611 -18.35 53.05 24.99
C GLY A 611 -18.20 52.45 26.39
N SER A 612 -17.30 51.49 26.65
CA SER A 612 -17.00 51.08 28.04
C SER A 612 -16.23 52.18 28.78
N ASP A 613 -16.49 52.34 30.09
CA ASP A 613 -15.79 53.32 30.94
C ASP A 613 -14.26 53.11 30.94
N GLU A 614 -13.81 51.86 30.71
CA GLU A 614 -12.40 51.46 30.55
C GLU A 614 -11.71 52.13 29.35
N GLN A 615 -12.41 52.36 28.23
CA GLN A 615 -11.86 53.05 27.06
C GLN A 615 -11.56 54.53 27.36
N LYS A 616 -12.40 55.18 28.19
CA LYS A 616 -12.21 56.58 28.60
C LYS A 616 -11.11 56.73 29.64
N GLU A 617 -10.94 55.77 30.53
CA GLU A 617 -9.90 55.77 31.56
C GLU A 617 -8.51 55.44 31.01
N ALA A 618 -8.39 54.47 30.08
CA ALA A 618 -7.11 54.07 29.50
C ALA A 618 -6.50 55.08 28.51
N ARG A 619 -7.28 56.07 28.04
CA ARG A 619 -6.86 57.14 27.09
C ARG A 619 -6.11 56.60 25.88
N VAL A 620 -6.66 55.59 25.21
CA VAL A 620 -6.09 55.02 23.97
C VAL A 620 -6.40 55.92 22.77
N ASP A 621 -5.52 55.93 21.78
CA ASP A 621 -5.66 56.80 20.60
C ASP A 621 -6.49 56.14 19.50
N TRP A 622 -6.37 54.81 19.36
CA TRP A 622 -7.13 54.03 18.38
C TRP A 622 -7.62 52.69 18.92
N VAL A 623 -8.77 52.26 18.43
CA VAL A 623 -9.31 50.91 18.65
C VAL A 623 -9.54 50.26 17.29
N ILE A 624 -8.98 49.06 17.11
CA ILE A 624 -8.98 48.30 15.86
C ILE A 624 -9.67 46.97 16.11
N THR A 625 -10.64 46.60 15.28
CA THR A 625 -11.38 45.34 15.45
C THR A 625 -10.71 44.19 14.67
N LYS A 626 -10.56 43.02 15.29
CA LYS A 626 -10.21 41.75 14.62
C LYS A 626 -11.48 41.21 13.90
N PRO A 627 -11.40 40.73 12.64
CA PRO A 627 -10.22 40.75 11.79
C PRO A 627 -9.95 42.16 11.24
N PHE A 628 -8.69 42.60 11.35
CA PHE A 628 -8.26 43.91 10.86
C PHE A 628 -7.76 43.81 9.42
N ARG A 629 -7.94 44.89 8.66
CA ARG A 629 -7.45 44.98 7.28
C ARG A 629 -6.02 45.52 7.28
N ALA A 630 -5.16 44.99 6.41
CA ALA A 630 -3.78 45.45 6.26
C ALA A 630 -3.71 46.96 6.00
N GLU A 631 -4.62 47.47 5.16
CA GLU A 631 -4.73 48.91 4.86
C GLU A 631 -4.83 49.77 6.13
N ARG A 632 -5.59 49.32 7.14
CA ARG A 632 -5.82 50.09 8.37
C ARG A 632 -4.58 50.13 9.25
N ILE A 633 -3.78 49.06 9.27
CA ILE A 633 -2.51 49.01 10.01
C ILE A 633 -1.48 49.93 9.34
N SER A 634 -1.40 49.90 8.01
CA SER A 634 -0.55 50.80 7.23
C SER A 634 -0.87 52.28 7.45
N GLU A 635 -2.17 52.65 7.44
CA GLU A 635 -2.61 54.03 7.72
C GLU A 635 -2.09 54.54 9.08
N LEU A 636 -2.23 53.73 10.13
CA LEU A 636 -1.80 54.09 11.48
C LEU A 636 -0.28 54.18 11.61
N ALA A 637 0.47 53.29 10.96
CA ALA A 637 1.92 53.34 10.90
C ALA A 637 2.42 54.64 10.24
N GLN A 638 1.75 55.06 9.16
CA GLN A 638 2.06 56.31 8.46
C GLN A 638 1.73 57.54 9.33
N GLU A 639 0.61 57.53 10.06
CA GLU A 639 0.27 58.59 11.02
C GLU A 639 1.32 58.73 12.13
N ILE A 640 1.77 57.61 12.72
CA ILE A 640 2.84 57.59 13.74
C ILE A 640 4.15 58.17 13.16
N THR A 641 4.50 57.78 11.93
CA THR A 641 5.68 58.27 11.22
C THR A 641 5.63 59.79 11.02
N GLN A 642 4.48 60.33 10.61
CA GLN A 642 4.29 61.77 10.42
C GLN A 642 4.42 62.55 11.74
N GLN A 643 3.86 62.02 12.84
CA GLN A 643 3.95 62.64 14.16
C GLN A 643 5.41 62.72 14.65
N LYS A 644 6.18 61.65 14.49
CA LYS A 644 7.62 61.63 14.80
C LYS A 644 8.40 62.67 13.99
N ASN A 645 8.17 62.72 12.68
CA ASN A 645 8.85 63.67 11.79
C ASN A 645 8.50 65.14 12.13
N ALA A 646 7.25 65.42 12.52
CA ALA A 646 6.82 66.74 12.95
C ALA A 646 7.44 67.15 14.30
N ALA A 647 7.60 66.21 15.24
CA ALA A 647 8.26 66.44 16.52
C ALA A 647 9.77 66.72 16.35
N SER A 648 10.44 65.97 15.46
CA SER A 648 11.87 66.16 15.14
C SER A 648 12.13 67.54 14.50
N LYS A 649 11.28 67.97 13.54
CA LYS A 649 11.35 69.31 12.93
C LYS A 649 11.17 70.46 13.92
N ARG A 650 10.32 70.30 14.95
CA ARG A 650 10.10 71.31 15.99
C ARG A 650 11.29 71.41 16.95
N ALA A 651 11.95 70.30 17.28
CA ALA A 651 13.15 70.28 18.11
C ALA A 651 14.33 70.99 17.42
N ASP A 652 14.51 70.78 16.11
CA ASP A 652 15.54 71.48 15.33
C ASP A 652 15.31 73.00 15.29
N LEU A 653 14.07 73.46 15.13
CA LEU A 653 13.72 74.89 15.13
C LEU A 653 13.91 75.57 16.50
N SER A 654 13.72 74.86 17.60
CA SER A 654 14.00 75.39 18.96
C SER A 654 15.48 75.44 19.31
N THR A 655 16.32 74.65 18.65
CA THR A 655 17.78 74.60 18.88
C THR A 655 18.51 75.69 18.08
N VAL A 656 17.88 76.26 17.05
CA VAL A 656 18.40 77.38 16.26
C VAL A 656 17.96 78.75 16.84
N ALA A 657 17.02 78.77 17.78
CA ALA A 657 16.48 79.99 18.40
C ALA A 657 16.89 80.21 19.87
N ALA A 658 17.79 79.37 20.41
CA ALA A 658 18.46 79.51 21.71
C ALA A 658 19.95 79.74 21.48
#